data_AF-A0A7W5BFI2-F1
#
_entry.id   AF-A0A7W5BFI2-F1
#
_cell.length_a   1.000
_cell.length_b   1.000
_cell.length_c   1.000
_cell.angle_alpha   90.00
_cell.angle_beta   90.00
_cell.angle_gamma   90.00
#
_symmetry.space_group_name_H-M   'P 1'
#
loop_
_entity.id
_entity.type
_entity.pdbx_description
1 polymer ?
#
loop_
_entity_poly.entity_id
_entity_poly.type
_entity_poly.pdbx_seq_one_letter_code
_entity_poly.pdbx_strand_id
1 'polypeptide(L)'
;MHRFSAFLARARSIGAASVPAAPAVDPAPAQDTASVGMAAQSVEAMLAEHADLIGRIKLCYGSDPATFAADLLAPIRGYLYFVNALPATPDSYFSGAGGLARLGLETAFFALQATDAQIFAGRLTISHRRRLEPRWRRAAFLAGLCAELHRTLSQVAVYDEGDGCWQPYLTPLTRWLEQRQLARLRVRWNSGPETRMLGLFALPMIVPAATMADLAEGNTVIVPQMLASIAGTAMYHEHNVMDRLVRHAAVLVINRNLRAEGDGAGARKPPVYLARHVIDVVRELVVTHQAWQPNIGRSRLWFGRDGLFMVWPNGLADIIRRLDDERLPGVPQSPDAMLAMLVAAGLVASREGQGAVLAIWPPGVPEPLDAIRFVSAGTILAVLSPQPEPLDGHLAGRAPPQAHAEPARGAPGDASPSPAPAPAPAPAPSAAPPEPYAPCEPCDLGEPCDPGEPFERFEPTPAPAPPARPGKGAPAKEADTQLRLPAIAISPGPVAEDEHGSRAAAAAEAAPPTLRRPRKPRQRNAVSGDLVLQATHGLKMPLRLNPTVAAALQAIATAPDAPSLRTQAGLFIPLPELAARGLDARQALRALADADMLALQADGEAIQTRVIQGVKRPGLLIAPQFMVPDAAATPGEGDAAAPV
;
A
#
# COMPACT_ATOMS: atom_id res chain seq x y z
N MET A 1 6.11 -13.54 44.79
CA MET A 1 4.86 -14.26 44.50
C MET A 1 3.63 -13.75 45.28
N HIS A 2 3.69 -13.45 46.58
CA HIS A 2 2.48 -13.08 47.38
C HIS A 2 1.62 -11.89 46.89
N ARG A 3 2.14 -10.94 46.11
CA ARG A 3 1.34 -9.82 45.57
C ARG A 3 0.39 -10.22 44.42
N PHE A 4 0.63 -11.34 43.75
CA PHE A 4 -0.22 -11.79 42.63
C PHE A 4 -1.49 -12.50 43.12
N SER A 5 -1.39 -13.27 44.22
CA SER A 5 -2.52 -13.96 44.84
C SER A 5 -3.58 -13.01 45.42
N ALA A 6 -3.15 -11.84 45.93
CA ALA A 6 -4.06 -10.82 46.45
C ALA A 6 -4.92 -10.17 45.34
N PHE A 7 -4.41 -10.05 44.12
CA PHE A 7 -5.15 -9.54 42.97
C PHE A 7 -6.28 -10.51 42.56
N LEU A 8 -5.97 -11.81 42.48
CA LEU A 8 -6.94 -12.86 42.15
C LEU A 8 -8.00 -13.07 43.24
N ALA A 9 -7.67 -12.83 44.51
CA ALA A 9 -8.65 -12.85 45.60
C ALA A 9 -9.66 -11.68 45.47
N ARG A 10 -9.19 -10.48 45.13
CA ARG A 10 -10.04 -9.28 44.96
C ARG A 10 -10.92 -9.36 43.71
N ALA A 11 -10.51 -10.12 42.69
CA ALA A 11 -11.33 -10.41 41.51
C ALA A 11 -12.50 -11.39 41.78
N ARG A 12 -12.47 -12.15 42.88
CA ARG A 12 -13.52 -13.12 43.24
C ARG A 12 -14.61 -12.58 44.18
N SER A 13 -14.46 -11.36 44.70
CA SER A 13 -15.44 -10.75 45.62
C SER A 13 -16.35 -9.68 44.97
N ILE A 14 -16.22 -9.44 43.65
CA ILE A 14 -17.13 -8.55 42.90
C ILE A 14 -18.25 -9.43 42.31
N GLY A 15 -19.16 -9.86 43.18
CA GLY A 15 -20.39 -10.52 42.77
C GLY A 15 -21.45 -9.51 42.33
N ALA A 16 -22.18 -9.85 41.26
CA ALA A 16 -23.52 -9.33 40.96
C ALA A 16 -23.68 -7.79 40.86
N ALA A 17 -22.90 -7.13 39.99
CA ALA A 17 -23.42 -5.97 39.28
C ALA A 17 -24.12 -6.46 38.01
N SER A 18 -25.42 -6.15 37.84
CA SER A 18 -26.17 -6.52 36.64
C SER A 18 -25.57 -5.82 35.42
N VAL A 19 -25.01 -6.60 34.49
CA VAL A 19 -24.63 -6.10 33.17
C VAL A 19 -25.91 -5.57 32.50
N PRO A 20 -25.99 -4.29 32.11
CA PRO A 20 -27.14 -3.82 31.35
C PRO A 20 -27.18 -4.61 30.05
N ALA A 21 -28.32 -5.25 29.78
CA ALA A 21 -28.51 -6.02 28.56
C ALA A 21 -28.19 -5.12 27.36
N ALA A 22 -27.27 -5.56 26.50
CA ALA A 22 -27.08 -4.91 25.21
C ALA A 22 -28.44 -4.88 24.51
N PRO A 23 -28.82 -3.76 23.84
CA PRO A 23 -30.09 -3.70 23.14
C PRO A 23 -30.11 -4.85 22.13
N ALA A 24 -31.09 -5.74 22.26
CA ALA A 24 -31.35 -6.75 21.26
C ALA A 24 -31.73 -6.04 19.96
N VAL A 25 -30.77 -5.91 19.06
CA VAL A 25 -31.05 -5.59 17.67
C VAL A 25 -31.71 -6.84 17.12
N ASP A 26 -33.03 -6.81 16.99
CA ASP A 26 -33.78 -7.89 16.35
C ASP A 26 -33.11 -8.19 14.99
N PRO A 27 -32.68 -9.44 14.74
CA PRO A 27 -32.08 -9.77 13.46
C PRO A 27 -33.13 -9.54 12.38
N ALA A 28 -32.82 -8.64 11.44
CA ALA A 28 -33.66 -8.40 10.27
C ALA A 28 -33.97 -9.75 9.59
N PRO A 29 -35.21 -9.96 9.11
CA PRO A 29 -35.62 -11.27 8.58
C PRO A 29 -34.67 -11.69 7.46
N ALA A 30 -34.04 -12.86 7.65
CA ALA A 30 -33.08 -13.38 6.70
C ALA A 30 -33.76 -13.58 5.34
N GLN A 31 -33.14 -13.05 4.29
CA GLN A 31 -33.65 -13.19 2.93
C GLN A 31 -33.30 -14.58 2.40
N ASP A 32 -34.25 -15.50 2.51
CA ASP A 32 -34.18 -16.80 1.83
C ASP A 32 -34.36 -16.60 0.31
N THR A 33 -33.30 -16.85 -0.45
CA THR A 33 -33.35 -16.78 -1.91
C THR A 33 -34.08 -18.01 -2.46
N ALA A 34 -35.34 -17.83 -2.88
CA ALA A 34 -36.20 -18.70 -3.70
C ALA A 34 -36.27 -20.21 -3.32
N SER A 35 -37.47 -20.79 -3.37
CA SER A 35 -37.77 -22.18 -2.98
C SER A 35 -37.10 -23.31 -3.81
N VAL A 36 -36.18 -22.96 -4.72
CA VAL A 36 -35.45 -23.88 -5.60
C VAL A 36 -33.94 -23.62 -5.42
N GLY A 37 -33.29 -24.42 -4.56
CA GLY A 37 -31.86 -24.29 -4.28
C GLY A 37 -30.98 -24.41 -5.53
N MET A 38 -29.85 -23.69 -5.54
CA MET A 38 -28.90 -23.65 -6.66
C MET A 38 -28.24 -25.02 -6.87
N ALA A 39 -27.95 -25.39 -8.11
CA ALA A 39 -27.27 -26.66 -8.41
C ALA A 39 -25.80 -26.65 -7.96
N ALA A 40 -25.37 -27.70 -7.27
CA ALA A 40 -23.96 -27.95 -7.00
C ALA A 40 -23.21 -28.25 -8.32
N GLN A 41 -22.01 -27.69 -8.48
CA GLN A 41 -21.18 -27.88 -9.66
C GLN A 41 -19.93 -28.72 -9.37
N SER A 42 -19.42 -29.44 -10.37
CA SER A 42 -18.10 -30.06 -10.30
C SER A 42 -17.01 -29.07 -10.68
N VAL A 43 -15.77 -29.30 -10.21
CA VAL A 43 -14.63 -28.43 -10.57
C VAL A 43 -14.38 -28.42 -12.07
N GLU A 44 -14.54 -29.56 -12.76
CA GLU A 44 -14.36 -29.61 -14.22
C GLU A 44 -15.45 -28.82 -14.96
N ALA A 45 -16.69 -28.81 -14.47
CA ALA A 45 -17.77 -28.01 -15.07
C ALA A 45 -17.48 -26.51 -14.94
N MET A 46 -17.09 -26.03 -13.75
CA MET A 46 -16.73 -24.63 -13.53
C MET A 46 -15.46 -24.22 -14.30
N LEU A 47 -14.49 -25.13 -14.48
CA LEU A 47 -13.33 -24.88 -15.34
C LEU A 47 -13.71 -24.77 -16.82
N ALA A 48 -14.66 -25.59 -17.29
CA ALA A 48 -15.16 -25.53 -18.66
C ALA A 48 -15.98 -24.25 -18.90
N GLU A 49 -16.85 -23.86 -17.96
CA GLU A 49 -17.62 -22.59 -17.98
C GLU A 49 -16.69 -21.36 -18.07
N HIS A 50 -15.51 -21.43 -17.45
CA HIS A 50 -14.54 -20.34 -17.41
C HIS A 50 -13.33 -20.54 -18.34
N ALA A 51 -13.40 -21.47 -19.30
CA ALA A 51 -12.27 -21.87 -20.15
C ALA A 51 -11.62 -20.68 -20.90
N ASP A 52 -12.41 -19.77 -21.46
CA ASP A 52 -11.92 -18.58 -22.17
C ASP A 52 -11.13 -17.63 -21.26
N LEU A 53 -11.64 -17.43 -20.03
CA LEU A 53 -10.97 -16.58 -19.03
C LEU A 53 -9.68 -17.24 -18.55
N ILE A 54 -9.68 -18.55 -18.30
CA ILE A 54 -8.50 -19.32 -17.91
C ILE A 54 -7.45 -19.34 -19.04
N GLY A 55 -7.88 -19.42 -20.30
CA GLY A 55 -7.03 -19.26 -21.48
C GLY A 55 -6.36 -17.88 -21.51
N ARG A 56 -7.11 -16.81 -21.25
CA ARG A 56 -6.59 -15.43 -21.14
C ARG A 56 -5.63 -15.26 -19.95
N ILE A 57 -5.93 -15.85 -18.78
CA ILE A 57 -5.01 -15.88 -17.62
C ILE A 57 -3.70 -16.57 -18.00
N LYS A 58 -3.74 -17.72 -18.68
CA LYS A 58 -2.55 -18.44 -19.14
C LYS A 58 -1.70 -17.61 -20.10
N LEU A 59 -2.33 -16.94 -21.07
CA LEU A 59 -1.65 -16.05 -22.01
C LEU A 59 -1.01 -14.83 -21.31
N CYS A 60 -1.70 -14.23 -20.34
CA CYS A 60 -1.19 -13.10 -19.55
C CYS A 60 -0.08 -13.51 -18.57
N TYR A 61 -0.11 -14.74 -18.03
CA TYR A 61 0.96 -15.25 -17.18
C TYR A 61 2.24 -15.55 -17.97
N GLY A 62 2.11 -16.00 -19.23
CA GLY A 62 3.23 -16.12 -20.17
C GLY A 62 4.20 -17.28 -19.90
N SER A 63 3.81 -18.27 -19.08
CA SER A 63 4.62 -19.45 -18.77
C SER A 63 4.33 -20.65 -19.67
N ASP A 64 5.17 -21.68 -19.59
CA ASP A 64 4.86 -23.00 -20.16
C ASP A 64 3.66 -23.67 -19.45
N PRO A 65 3.07 -24.74 -20.04
CA PRO A 65 1.89 -25.39 -19.47
C PRO A 65 2.09 -26.06 -18.11
N ALA A 66 3.29 -26.58 -17.79
CA ALA A 66 3.54 -27.26 -16.53
C ALA A 66 3.71 -26.25 -15.39
N THR A 67 4.45 -25.17 -15.64
CA THR A 67 4.56 -24.02 -14.73
C THR A 67 3.20 -23.39 -14.48
N PHE A 68 2.40 -23.14 -15.52
CA PHE A 68 1.03 -22.61 -15.37
C PHE A 68 0.14 -23.54 -14.53
N ALA A 69 0.23 -24.86 -14.75
CA ALA A 69 -0.55 -25.84 -14.03
C ALA A 69 -0.24 -25.84 -12.52
N ALA A 70 1.05 -25.75 -12.16
CA ALA A 70 1.50 -25.70 -10.78
C ALA A 70 1.23 -24.34 -10.10
N ASP A 71 1.52 -23.24 -10.78
CA ASP A 71 1.47 -21.90 -10.20
C ASP A 71 0.05 -21.34 -10.06
N LEU A 72 -0.79 -21.48 -11.10
CA LEU A 72 -2.08 -20.81 -11.19
C LEU A 72 -3.26 -21.79 -11.26
N LEU A 73 -3.18 -22.85 -12.07
CA LEU A 73 -4.31 -23.77 -12.22
C LEU A 73 -4.61 -24.56 -10.95
N ALA A 74 -3.59 -24.98 -10.19
CA ALA A 74 -3.79 -25.66 -8.91
C ALA A 74 -4.52 -24.75 -7.89
N PRO A 75 -4.11 -23.48 -7.64
CA PRO A 75 -4.91 -22.53 -6.86
C PRO A 75 -6.30 -22.23 -7.43
N ILE A 76 -6.47 -22.11 -8.75
CA ILE A 76 -7.81 -21.96 -9.37
C ILE A 76 -8.71 -23.15 -9.00
N ARG A 77 -8.21 -24.38 -9.11
CA ARG A 77 -8.95 -25.60 -8.74
C ARG A 77 -9.28 -25.64 -7.26
N GLY A 78 -8.34 -25.28 -6.38
CA GLY A 78 -8.57 -25.16 -4.94
C GLY A 78 -9.65 -24.12 -4.62
N TYR A 79 -9.62 -22.97 -5.28
CA TYR A 79 -10.60 -21.89 -5.13
C TYR A 79 -12.00 -22.34 -5.56
N LEU A 80 -12.13 -22.91 -6.76
CA LEU A 80 -13.41 -23.44 -7.27
C LEU A 80 -13.96 -24.57 -6.39
N TYR A 81 -13.09 -25.46 -5.89
CA TYR A 81 -13.49 -26.50 -4.94
C TYR A 81 -13.95 -25.91 -3.58
N PHE A 82 -13.40 -24.77 -3.17
CA PHE A 82 -13.79 -24.06 -1.95
C PHE A 82 -15.12 -23.30 -2.07
N VAL A 83 -15.34 -22.54 -3.17
CA VAL A 83 -16.53 -21.67 -3.32
C VAL A 83 -17.71 -22.32 -4.03
N ASN A 84 -17.49 -23.33 -4.88
CA ASN A 84 -18.51 -23.97 -5.71
C ASN A 84 -19.44 -22.94 -6.42
N ALA A 85 -20.73 -23.26 -6.58
CA ALA A 85 -21.72 -22.43 -7.25
C ALA A 85 -22.23 -21.22 -6.43
N LEU A 86 -21.49 -20.74 -5.42
CA LEU A 86 -21.95 -19.62 -4.59
C LEU A 86 -22.08 -18.30 -5.38
N PRO A 87 -23.15 -17.53 -5.17
CA PRO A 87 -23.25 -16.14 -5.59
C PRO A 87 -22.35 -15.24 -4.74
N ALA A 88 -21.96 -14.08 -5.26
CA ALA A 88 -21.15 -13.10 -4.52
C ALA A 88 -21.99 -12.12 -3.69
N THR A 89 -23.19 -11.77 -4.17
CA THR A 89 -24.13 -10.86 -3.50
C THR A 89 -25.58 -11.38 -3.63
N PRO A 90 -26.54 -10.95 -2.78
CA PRO A 90 -27.92 -11.43 -2.86
C PRO A 90 -28.67 -10.96 -4.12
N ASP A 91 -28.53 -9.68 -4.48
CA ASP A 91 -29.39 -9.01 -5.48
C ASP A 91 -28.65 -7.93 -6.30
N SER A 92 -27.31 -7.94 -6.25
CA SER A 92 -26.44 -6.95 -6.90
C SER A 92 -25.48 -7.65 -7.87
N TYR A 93 -24.25 -7.16 -7.98
CA TYR A 93 -23.21 -7.72 -8.84
C TYR A 93 -22.92 -9.19 -8.54
N PHE A 94 -22.73 -10.00 -9.58
CA PHE A 94 -22.39 -11.42 -9.47
C PHE A 94 -23.36 -12.21 -8.54
N SER A 95 -24.66 -11.92 -8.63
CA SER A 95 -25.71 -12.54 -7.80
C SER A 95 -26.22 -13.89 -8.33
N GLY A 96 -25.86 -14.27 -9.57
CA GLY A 96 -26.14 -15.59 -10.12
C GLY A 96 -25.29 -16.71 -9.50
N ALA A 97 -25.70 -17.97 -9.74
CA ALA A 97 -24.93 -19.15 -9.37
C ALA A 97 -23.50 -19.10 -9.96
N GLY A 98 -22.49 -19.46 -9.16
CA GLY A 98 -21.08 -19.33 -9.53
C GLY A 98 -20.55 -17.89 -9.54
N GLY A 99 -21.35 -16.90 -9.17
CA GLY A 99 -20.97 -15.49 -9.18
C GLY A 99 -19.71 -15.19 -8.36
N LEU A 100 -19.52 -15.84 -7.21
CA LEU A 100 -18.30 -15.67 -6.41
C LEU A 100 -17.08 -16.26 -7.12
N ALA A 101 -17.20 -17.44 -7.73
CA ALA A 101 -16.14 -18.06 -8.53
C ALA A 101 -15.67 -17.14 -9.66
N ARG A 102 -16.64 -16.59 -10.41
CA ARG A 102 -16.38 -15.68 -11.53
C ARG A 102 -15.79 -14.34 -11.08
N LEU A 103 -16.27 -13.76 -9.97
CA LEU A 103 -15.75 -12.52 -9.39
C LEU A 103 -14.27 -12.67 -9.00
N GLY A 104 -13.91 -13.77 -8.33
CA GLY A 104 -12.52 -14.06 -7.97
C GLY A 104 -11.63 -14.25 -9.18
N LEU A 105 -12.07 -15.01 -10.19
CA LEU A 105 -11.29 -15.25 -11.42
C LEU A 105 -11.10 -14.00 -12.27
N GLU A 106 -12.15 -13.19 -12.49
CA GLU A 106 -12.02 -11.92 -13.22
C GLU A 106 -11.11 -10.94 -12.45
N THR A 107 -11.25 -10.85 -11.12
CA THR A 107 -10.38 -9.99 -10.28
C THR A 107 -8.92 -10.44 -10.31
N ALA A 108 -8.66 -11.75 -10.21
CA ALA A 108 -7.32 -12.32 -10.32
C ALA A 108 -6.68 -12.04 -11.69
N PHE A 109 -7.45 -12.18 -12.78
CA PHE A 109 -7.01 -11.86 -14.14
C PHE A 109 -6.59 -10.38 -14.27
N PHE A 110 -7.45 -9.44 -13.88
CA PHE A 110 -7.13 -8.02 -14.01
C PHE A 110 -6.02 -7.57 -13.03
N ALA A 111 -5.93 -8.16 -11.84
CA ALA A 111 -4.83 -7.91 -10.91
C ALA A 111 -3.49 -8.39 -11.48
N LEU A 112 -3.46 -9.57 -12.11
CA LEU A 112 -2.29 -10.09 -12.82
C LEU A 112 -1.91 -9.18 -14.00
N GLN A 113 -2.86 -8.81 -14.86
CA GLN A 113 -2.59 -7.91 -15.99
C GLN A 113 -2.07 -6.54 -15.54
N ALA A 114 -2.58 -6.00 -14.43
CA ALA A 114 -2.11 -4.74 -13.88
C ALA A 114 -0.65 -4.78 -13.38
N THR A 115 -0.07 -5.97 -13.15
CA THR A 115 1.35 -6.11 -12.81
C THR A 115 2.28 -5.75 -13.98
N ASP A 116 1.82 -5.84 -15.24
CA ASP A 116 2.63 -5.51 -16.42
C ASP A 116 3.08 -4.04 -16.45
N ALA A 117 2.28 -3.14 -15.86
CA ALA A 117 2.56 -1.71 -15.77
C ALA A 117 3.33 -1.31 -14.49
N GLN A 118 3.65 -2.27 -13.62
CA GLN A 118 4.17 -1.99 -12.27
C GLN A 118 5.63 -2.42 -12.11
N ILE A 119 6.50 -1.46 -11.75
CA ILE A 119 7.87 -1.78 -11.33
C ILE A 119 7.84 -2.26 -9.87
N PHE A 120 8.09 -3.55 -9.66
CA PHE A 120 8.27 -4.11 -8.32
C PHE A 120 9.70 -3.94 -7.81
N ALA A 121 9.84 -3.78 -6.49
CA ALA A 121 11.11 -3.70 -5.78
C ALA A 121 12.16 -2.78 -6.44
N GLY A 122 11.75 -1.58 -6.88
CA GLY A 122 12.55 -0.68 -7.73
C GLY A 122 13.91 -0.24 -7.16
N ARG A 123 14.16 -0.44 -5.86
CA ARG A 123 15.46 -0.20 -5.19
C ARG A 123 16.47 -1.35 -5.38
N LEU A 124 16.05 -2.50 -5.91
CA LEU A 124 16.90 -3.68 -6.11
C LEU A 124 17.56 -3.73 -7.50
N THR A 125 18.69 -4.42 -7.57
CA THR A 125 19.40 -4.71 -8.82
C THR A 125 18.50 -5.44 -9.83
N ILE A 126 18.77 -5.24 -11.13
CA ILE A 126 17.98 -5.83 -12.23
C ILE A 126 17.91 -7.37 -12.10
N SER A 127 19.01 -8.01 -11.71
CA SER A 127 19.07 -9.46 -11.52
C SER A 127 18.20 -9.96 -10.36
N HIS A 128 18.08 -9.20 -9.26
CA HIS A 128 17.16 -9.55 -8.17
C HIS A 128 15.71 -9.30 -8.58
N ARG A 129 15.40 -8.18 -9.25
CA ARG A 129 14.05 -7.89 -9.74
C ARG A 129 13.53 -8.98 -10.67
N ARG A 130 14.32 -9.40 -11.68
CA ARG A 130 13.95 -10.50 -12.59
C ARG A 130 13.65 -11.84 -11.89
N ARG A 131 14.25 -12.11 -10.72
CA ARG A 131 13.95 -13.32 -9.93
C ARG A 131 12.66 -13.19 -9.10
N LEU A 132 12.37 -12.00 -8.58
CA LEU A 132 11.19 -11.75 -7.75
C LEU A 132 9.93 -11.43 -8.56
N GLU A 133 10.08 -10.91 -9.78
CA GLU A 133 8.96 -10.48 -10.62
C GLU A 133 7.91 -11.59 -10.87
N PRO A 134 8.26 -12.85 -11.23
CA PRO A 134 7.27 -13.93 -11.32
C PRO A 134 6.52 -14.18 -10.00
N ARG A 135 7.19 -14.05 -8.85
CA ARG A 135 6.59 -14.21 -7.52
C ARG A 135 5.64 -13.06 -7.20
N TRP A 136 5.96 -11.83 -7.58
CA TRP A 136 5.04 -10.68 -7.50
C TRP A 136 3.80 -10.87 -8.38
N ARG A 137 3.97 -11.33 -9.63
CA ARG A 137 2.85 -11.66 -10.55
C ARG A 137 1.92 -12.71 -9.95
N ARG A 138 2.49 -13.83 -9.47
CA ARG A 138 1.72 -14.93 -8.87
C ARG A 138 1.03 -14.50 -7.57
N ALA A 139 1.69 -13.74 -6.72
CA ALA A 139 1.08 -13.23 -5.48
C ALA A 139 -0.07 -12.23 -5.76
N ALA A 140 0.08 -11.33 -6.75
CA ALA A 140 -1.00 -10.42 -7.14
C ALA A 140 -2.23 -11.17 -7.69
N PHE A 141 -2.00 -12.21 -8.50
CA PHE A 141 -3.07 -13.11 -8.94
C PHE A 141 -3.77 -13.79 -7.76
N LEU A 142 -3.02 -14.39 -6.83
CA LEU A 142 -3.57 -15.08 -5.66
C LEU A 142 -4.33 -14.14 -4.72
N ALA A 143 -3.82 -12.91 -4.51
CA ALA A 143 -4.52 -11.89 -3.75
C ALA A 143 -5.85 -11.50 -4.41
N GLY A 144 -5.86 -11.31 -5.74
CA GLY A 144 -7.08 -11.04 -6.50
C GLY A 144 -8.10 -12.20 -6.45
N LEU A 145 -7.63 -13.43 -6.56
CA LEU A 145 -8.46 -14.65 -6.47
C LEU A 145 -9.14 -14.78 -5.09
N CYS A 146 -8.39 -14.44 -4.04
CA CYS A 146 -8.81 -14.64 -2.65
C CYS A 146 -9.48 -13.41 -2.00
N ALA A 147 -9.50 -12.25 -2.65
CA ALA A 147 -9.90 -10.96 -2.08
C ALA A 147 -11.31 -10.93 -1.43
N GLU A 148 -12.24 -11.71 -1.99
CA GLU A 148 -13.66 -11.76 -1.62
C GLU A 148 -14.04 -13.05 -0.84
N LEU A 149 -13.07 -13.93 -0.50
CA LEU A 149 -13.33 -15.18 0.23
C LEU A 149 -14.03 -14.98 1.57
N HIS A 150 -13.79 -13.85 2.23
CA HIS A 150 -14.41 -13.49 3.50
C HIS A 150 -15.95 -13.54 3.49
N ARG A 151 -16.58 -13.41 2.30
CA ARG A 151 -18.03 -13.54 2.12
C ARG A 151 -18.54 -14.92 2.55
N THR A 152 -17.80 -15.98 2.23
CA THR A 152 -18.11 -17.37 2.63
C THR A 152 -18.10 -17.60 4.14
N LEU A 153 -17.44 -16.73 4.91
CA LEU A 153 -17.18 -16.88 6.34
C LEU A 153 -18.00 -15.91 7.23
N SER A 154 -18.62 -14.89 6.63
CA SER A 154 -19.34 -13.83 7.34
C SER A 154 -20.69 -13.45 6.71
N GLN A 155 -20.78 -13.39 5.37
CA GLN A 155 -21.94 -12.84 4.66
C GLN A 155 -22.91 -13.94 4.19
N VAL A 156 -22.39 -15.13 3.89
CA VAL A 156 -23.13 -16.29 3.39
C VAL A 156 -23.04 -17.44 4.38
N ALA A 157 -24.19 -18.06 4.68
CA ALA A 157 -24.27 -19.37 5.30
C ALA A 157 -24.98 -20.35 4.35
N VAL A 158 -24.48 -21.59 4.26
CA VAL A 158 -25.05 -22.64 3.41
C VAL A 158 -25.68 -23.72 4.30
N TYR A 159 -26.90 -24.14 3.95
CA TYR A 159 -27.69 -25.10 4.70
C TYR A 159 -28.12 -26.31 3.86
N ASP A 160 -28.05 -27.47 4.50
CA ASP A 160 -28.69 -28.73 4.11
C ASP A 160 -30.21 -28.64 4.38
N GLU A 161 -31.01 -29.54 3.82
CA GLU A 161 -32.45 -29.69 4.13
C GLU A 161 -32.66 -30.09 5.60
N GLY A 162 -31.73 -30.85 6.19
CA GLY A 162 -31.77 -31.28 7.60
C GLY A 162 -31.08 -30.35 8.60
N ASP A 163 -31.17 -29.02 8.42
CA ASP A 163 -30.55 -27.96 9.24
C ASP A 163 -29.02 -28.02 9.42
N GLY A 164 -28.33 -28.92 8.71
CA GLY A 164 -26.87 -29.00 8.69
C GLY A 164 -26.25 -27.75 8.04
N CYS A 165 -25.45 -26.99 8.78
CA CYS A 165 -24.75 -25.82 8.26
C CYS A 165 -23.32 -26.16 7.80
N TRP A 166 -22.92 -25.69 6.62
CA TRP A 166 -21.53 -25.78 6.15
C TRP A 166 -20.60 -24.97 7.06
N GLN A 167 -19.45 -25.55 7.43
CA GLN A 167 -18.42 -24.89 8.23
C GLN A 167 -17.20 -24.54 7.36
N PRO A 168 -17.14 -23.31 6.79
CA PRO A 168 -16.08 -22.89 5.86
C PRO A 168 -14.67 -22.88 6.49
N TYR A 169 -14.57 -22.82 7.82
CA TYR A 169 -13.28 -22.93 8.54
C TYR A 169 -12.68 -24.34 8.52
N LEU A 170 -13.49 -25.37 8.26
CA LEU A 170 -13.10 -26.78 8.45
C LEU A 170 -12.99 -27.56 7.13
N THR A 171 -13.77 -27.20 6.11
CA THR A 171 -13.82 -27.94 4.85
C THR A 171 -14.24 -27.05 3.68
N PRO A 172 -13.68 -27.26 2.46
CA PRO A 172 -14.23 -26.73 1.22
C PRO A 172 -15.71 -27.06 1.03
N LEU A 173 -16.48 -26.18 0.38
CA LEU A 173 -17.92 -26.40 0.14
C LEU A 173 -18.17 -27.66 -0.69
N THR A 174 -17.43 -27.85 -1.78
CA THR A 174 -17.61 -29.02 -2.66
C THR A 174 -17.43 -30.33 -1.89
N ARG A 175 -16.43 -30.41 -0.99
CA ARG A 175 -16.23 -31.57 -0.12
C ARG A 175 -17.40 -31.84 0.81
N TRP A 176 -17.98 -30.78 1.37
CA TRP A 176 -19.13 -30.90 2.26
C TRP A 176 -20.39 -31.36 1.51
N LEU A 177 -20.61 -30.83 0.30
CA LEU A 177 -21.69 -31.28 -0.61
C LEU A 177 -21.51 -32.75 -1.00
N GLU A 178 -20.29 -33.18 -1.35
CA GLU A 178 -19.93 -34.58 -1.64
C GLU A 178 -20.21 -35.50 -0.44
N GLN A 179 -19.81 -35.10 0.77
CA GLN A 179 -20.01 -35.86 2.01
C GLN A 179 -21.48 -35.97 2.44
N ARG A 180 -22.29 -34.95 2.14
CA ARG A 180 -23.73 -34.92 2.42
C ARG A 180 -24.60 -35.42 1.25
N GLN A 181 -24.00 -35.72 0.10
CA GLN A 181 -24.66 -36.12 -1.15
C GLN A 181 -25.67 -35.06 -1.66
N LEU A 182 -25.37 -33.77 -1.46
CA LEU A 182 -26.26 -32.67 -1.83
C LEU A 182 -26.04 -32.23 -3.28
N ALA A 183 -27.05 -32.45 -4.11
CA ALA A 183 -27.09 -31.95 -5.49
C ALA A 183 -27.44 -30.45 -5.58
N ARG A 184 -27.93 -29.85 -4.49
CA ARG A 184 -28.35 -28.45 -4.43
C ARG A 184 -27.91 -27.80 -3.11
N LEU A 185 -27.70 -26.49 -3.16
CA LEU A 185 -27.27 -25.66 -2.04
C LEU A 185 -28.27 -24.52 -1.79
N ARG A 186 -28.71 -24.40 -0.53
CA ARG A 186 -29.55 -23.30 -0.03
C ARG A 186 -28.66 -22.28 0.66
N VAL A 187 -28.78 -21.01 0.28
CA VAL A 187 -27.98 -19.91 0.80
C VAL A 187 -28.86 -19.00 1.66
N ARG A 188 -28.35 -18.65 2.84
CA ARG A 188 -28.91 -17.61 3.70
C ARG A 188 -27.91 -16.48 3.85
N TRP A 189 -28.37 -15.25 3.66
CA TRP A 189 -27.56 -14.04 3.80
C TRP A 189 -27.59 -13.52 5.23
N ASN A 190 -26.42 -13.18 5.76
CA ASN A 190 -26.28 -12.60 7.09
C ASN A 190 -26.14 -11.08 6.99
N SER A 191 -26.91 -10.33 7.79
CA SER A 191 -26.70 -8.89 7.95
C SER A 191 -25.60 -8.63 8.98
N GLY A 192 -24.40 -8.26 8.53
CA GLY A 192 -23.27 -7.95 9.41
C GLY A 192 -22.11 -7.27 8.69
N PRO A 193 -21.19 -6.60 9.41
CA PRO A 193 -20.05 -5.92 8.81
C PRO A 193 -19.11 -6.88 8.06
N GLU A 194 -18.56 -6.44 6.94
CA GLU A 194 -17.58 -7.24 6.17
C GLU A 194 -16.26 -7.38 6.95
N THR A 195 -15.91 -8.61 7.34
CA THR A 195 -14.67 -8.90 8.09
C THR A 195 -13.64 -9.57 7.16
N ARG A 196 -13.01 -8.75 6.29
CA ARG A 196 -12.13 -9.24 5.19
C ARG A 196 -11.00 -10.17 5.65
N MET A 197 -10.41 -9.94 6.83
CA MET A 197 -9.35 -10.79 7.41
C MET A 197 -9.74 -12.27 7.57
N LEU A 198 -11.03 -12.61 7.66
CA LEU A 198 -11.47 -14.01 7.74
C LEU A 198 -11.08 -14.81 6.49
N GLY A 199 -11.00 -14.17 5.32
CA GLY A 199 -10.60 -14.84 4.06
C GLY A 199 -9.22 -15.53 4.14
N LEU A 200 -8.36 -15.12 5.06
CA LEU A 200 -7.06 -15.77 5.32
C LEU A 200 -7.20 -17.20 5.87
N PHE A 201 -8.28 -17.55 6.57
CA PHE A 201 -8.51 -18.92 7.06
C PHE A 201 -8.71 -19.93 5.92
N ALA A 202 -9.30 -19.49 4.79
CA ALA A 202 -9.51 -20.35 3.63
C ALA A 202 -8.24 -20.52 2.78
N LEU A 203 -7.26 -19.63 2.90
CA LEU A 203 -6.08 -19.58 2.03
C LEU A 203 -5.29 -20.91 2.00
N PRO A 204 -5.02 -21.62 3.11
CA PRO A 204 -4.28 -22.90 3.08
C PRO A 204 -5.05 -24.06 2.43
N MET A 205 -6.38 -23.96 2.28
CA MET A 205 -7.19 -24.94 1.56
C MET A 205 -7.21 -24.70 0.04
N ILE A 206 -6.70 -23.54 -0.41
CA ILE A 206 -6.74 -23.08 -1.80
C ILE A 206 -5.31 -23.02 -2.39
N VAL A 207 -4.36 -22.46 -1.64
CA VAL A 207 -2.98 -22.24 -2.10
C VAL A 207 -2.05 -23.31 -1.53
N PRO A 208 -1.37 -24.11 -2.37
CA PRO A 208 -0.44 -25.13 -1.91
C PRO A 208 0.70 -24.56 -1.05
N ALA A 209 1.12 -25.31 -0.03
CA ALA A 209 2.23 -24.92 0.84
C ALA A 209 3.55 -24.67 0.08
N ALA A 210 3.80 -25.42 -1.00
CA ALA A 210 4.95 -25.20 -1.89
C ALA A 210 4.90 -23.82 -2.59
N THR A 211 3.71 -23.38 -3.01
CA THR A 211 3.50 -22.05 -3.61
C THR A 211 3.77 -20.95 -2.59
N MET A 212 3.33 -21.12 -1.34
CA MET A 212 3.62 -20.18 -0.24
C MET A 212 5.12 -20.14 0.10
N ALA A 213 5.80 -21.29 0.11
CA ALA A 213 7.24 -21.37 0.35
C ALA A 213 8.04 -20.64 -0.74
N ASP A 214 7.72 -20.85 -2.02
CA ASP A 214 8.38 -20.14 -3.14
C ASP A 214 8.10 -18.62 -3.10
N LEU A 215 6.88 -18.18 -2.73
CA LEU A 215 6.60 -16.74 -2.55
C LEU A 215 7.44 -16.10 -1.42
N ALA A 216 7.75 -16.86 -0.36
CA ALA A 216 8.54 -16.38 0.78
C ALA A 216 10.06 -16.46 0.54
N GLU A 217 10.53 -17.27 -0.43
CA GLU A 217 11.96 -17.47 -0.62
C GLU A 217 12.67 -16.17 -1.07
N GLY A 218 13.80 -15.87 -0.44
CA GLY A 218 14.71 -14.78 -0.83
C GLY A 218 14.15 -13.36 -0.68
N ASN A 219 13.04 -13.18 0.04
CA ASN A 219 12.43 -11.87 0.30
C ASN A 219 11.54 -11.90 1.57
N THR A 220 11.18 -10.73 2.09
CA THR A 220 10.31 -10.59 3.27
C THR A 220 9.04 -9.79 3.00
N VAL A 221 8.75 -9.44 1.74
CA VAL A 221 7.76 -8.41 1.37
C VAL A 221 6.53 -8.99 0.65
N ILE A 222 6.73 -9.97 -0.24
CA ILE A 222 5.67 -10.47 -1.13
C ILE A 222 4.53 -11.09 -0.33
N VAL A 223 4.83 -12.01 0.59
CA VAL A 223 3.80 -12.70 1.39
C VAL A 223 3.06 -11.74 2.32
N PRO A 224 3.72 -10.87 3.13
CA PRO A 224 2.98 -9.89 3.94
C PRO A 224 2.08 -8.95 3.14
N GLN A 225 2.53 -8.43 1.99
CA GLN A 225 1.70 -7.56 1.14
C GLN A 225 0.51 -8.32 0.52
N MET A 226 0.70 -9.58 0.12
CA MET A 226 -0.37 -10.46 -0.37
C MET A 226 -1.43 -10.73 0.70
N LEU A 227 -1.01 -11.13 1.91
CA LEU A 227 -1.92 -11.40 3.03
C LEU A 227 -2.68 -10.13 3.45
N ALA A 228 -2.02 -8.97 3.48
CA ALA A 228 -2.66 -7.69 3.77
C ALA A 228 -3.71 -7.27 2.74
N SER A 229 -3.45 -7.53 1.45
CA SER A 229 -4.42 -7.25 0.38
C SER A 229 -5.67 -8.13 0.47
N ILE A 230 -5.50 -9.41 0.80
CA ILE A 230 -6.62 -10.35 1.03
C ILE A 230 -7.41 -9.90 2.27
N ALA A 231 -6.72 -9.55 3.35
CA ALA A 231 -7.32 -9.11 4.61
C ALA A 231 -7.93 -7.71 4.57
N GLY A 232 -7.61 -6.89 3.56
CA GLY A 232 -8.01 -5.48 3.50
C GLY A 232 -7.39 -4.61 4.59
N THR A 233 -6.18 -4.94 5.03
CA THR A 233 -5.48 -4.23 6.12
C THR A 233 -4.42 -3.28 5.57
N ALA A 234 -4.44 -2.03 6.05
CA ALA A 234 -3.38 -1.07 5.78
C ALA A 234 -2.06 -1.54 6.43
N MET A 235 -0.95 -1.38 5.72
CA MET A 235 0.39 -1.63 6.25
C MET A 235 1.00 -0.33 6.78
N TYR A 236 1.70 -0.42 7.91
CA TYR A 236 2.36 0.72 8.53
C TYR A 236 3.65 1.04 7.75
N HIS A 237 3.88 2.32 7.44
CA HIS A 237 5.02 2.87 6.69
C HIS A 237 5.26 2.38 5.24
N GLU A 238 4.62 1.32 4.76
CA GLU A 238 4.79 0.81 3.38
C GLU A 238 3.51 0.88 2.55
N HIS A 239 3.64 1.44 1.34
CA HIS A 239 2.58 1.39 0.34
C HIS A 239 2.43 -0.03 -0.20
N ASN A 240 1.33 -0.70 0.15
CA ASN A 240 1.00 -2.01 -0.40
C ASN A 240 0.56 -1.87 -1.87
N VAL A 241 1.53 -2.01 -2.78
CA VAL A 241 1.29 -1.94 -4.23
C VAL A 241 0.32 -3.02 -4.68
N MET A 242 0.38 -4.21 -4.07
CA MET A 242 -0.48 -5.34 -4.44
C MET A 242 -1.94 -5.07 -4.07
N ASP A 243 -2.20 -4.51 -2.89
CA ASP A 243 -3.54 -4.10 -2.49
C ASP A 243 -4.12 -3.07 -3.44
N ARG A 244 -3.34 -2.06 -3.84
CA ARG A 244 -3.79 -1.09 -4.85
C ARG A 244 -4.20 -1.77 -6.16
N LEU A 245 -3.39 -2.70 -6.69
CA LEU A 245 -3.71 -3.39 -7.95
C LEU A 245 -4.97 -4.27 -7.83
N VAL A 246 -5.09 -5.04 -6.76
CA VAL A 246 -6.26 -5.90 -6.49
C VAL A 246 -7.52 -5.08 -6.29
N ARG A 247 -7.42 -3.95 -5.58
CA ARG A 247 -8.51 -2.98 -5.36
C ARG A 247 -9.03 -2.43 -6.69
N HIS A 248 -8.14 -1.95 -7.56
CA HIS A 248 -8.51 -1.43 -8.88
C HIS A 248 -9.14 -2.51 -9.76
N ALA A 249 -8.58 -3.73 -9.74
CA ALA A 249 -9.12 -4.88 -10.46
C ALA A 249 -10.55 -5.22 -10.01
N ALA A 250 -10.79 -5.34 -8.70
CA ALA A 250 -12.12 -5.63 -8.16
C ALA A 250 -13.16 -4.56 -8.53
N VAL A 251 -12.80 -3.28 -8.43
CA VAL A 251 -13.67 -2.16 -8.83
C VAL A 251 -14.02 -2.22 -10.32
N LEU A 252 -13.02 -2.46 -11.19
CA LEU A 252 -13.21 -2.58 -12.63
C LEU A 252 -14.14 -3.75 -12.99
N VAL A 253 -13.94 -4.91 -12.35
CA VAL A 253 -14.73 -6.13 -12.57
C VAL A 253 -16.19 -5.94 -12.15
N ILE A 254 -16.42 -5.42 -10.93
CA ILE A 254 -17.77 -5.13 -10.43
C ILE A 254 -18.45 -4.08 -11.32
N ASN A 255 -17.76 -3.01 -11.70
CA ASN A 255 -18.30 -1.98 -12.58
C ASN A 255 -18.69 -2.52 -13.97
N ARG A 256 -17.87 -3.40 -14.54
CA ARG A 256 -18.13 -4.07 -15.83
C ARG A 256 -19.34 -5.01 -15.75
N ASN A 257 -19.47 -5.79 -14.68
CA ASN A 257 -20.62 -6.67 -14.47
C ASN A 257 -21.92 -5.87 -14.30
N LEU A 258 -21.95 -4.84 -13.44
CA LEU A 258 -23.10 -3.94 -13.27
C LEU A 258 -23.45 -3.14 -14.53
N ARG A 259 -22.51 -2.94 -15.46
CA ARG A 259 -22.79 -2.37 -16.78
C ARG A 259 -23.45 -3.39 -17.72
N ALA A 260 -22.97 -4.63 -17.74
CA ALA A 260 -23.55 -5.69 -18.57
C ALA A 260 -24.96 -6.11 -18.13
N GLU A 261 -25.25 -6.07 -16.83
CA GLU A 261 -26.59 -6.36 -16.27
C GLU A 261 -27.54 -5.15 -16.35
N GLY A 262 -26.99 -3.93 -16.43
CA GLY A 262 -27.72 -2.66 -16.32
C GLY A 262 -28.19 -2.03 -17.63
N ASP A 263 -28.09 -2.71 -18.78
CA ASP A 263 -28.59 -2.22 -20.08
C ASP A 263 -30.13 -2.35 -20.23
N GLY A 264 -30.80 -2.99 -19.25
CA GLY A 264 -32.26 -2.86 -19.08
C GLY A 264 -32.62 -1.54 -18.39
N ALA A 265 -33.69 -0.88 -18.84
CA ALA A 265 -34.09 0.50 -18.49
C ALA A 265 -34.60 0.74 -17.04
N GLY A 266 -33.95 0.13 -16.04
CA GLY A 266 -34.20 0.35 -14.61
C GLY A 266 -33.36 1.48 -14.01
N ALA A 267 -33.80 2.01 -12.86
CA ALA A 267 -33.01 2.98 -12.10
C ALA A 267 -31.70 2.34 -11.61
N ARG A 268 -30.56 2.96 -11.93
CA ARG A 268 -29.23 2.46 -11.59
C ARG A 268 -29.04 2.46 -10.07
N LYS A 269 -28.93 1.27 -9.44
CA LYS A 269 -28.62 1.14 -7.99
C LYS A 269 -27.34 1.94 -7.65
N PRO A 270 -27.27 2.64 -6.50
CA PRO A 270 -26.06 3.35 -6.09
C PRO A 270 -24.84 2.42 -6.03
N PRO A 271 -23.62 2.88 -6.37
CA PRO A 271 -22.44 2.04 -6.46
C PRO A 271 -21.83 1.71 -5.08
N VAL A 272 -22.61 1.08 -4.19
CA VAL A 272 -22.27 0.76 -2.80
C VAL A 272 -20.94 -0.01 -2.66
N TYR A 273 -20.52 -0.78 -3.67
CA TYR A 273 -19.22 -1.45 -3.72
C TYR A 273 -18.01 -0.49 -3.61
N LEU A 274 -18.16 0.80 -3.92
CA LEU A 274 -17.12 1.82 -3.77
C LEU A 274 -17.01 2.37 -2.34
N ALA A 275 -18.01 2.15 -1.48
CA ALA A 275 -18.07 2.71 -0.14
C ALA A 275 -16.87 2.32 0.73
N ARG A 276 -16.35 1.09 0.58
CA ARG A 276 -15.12 0.63 1.22
C ARG A 276 -13.88 1.44 0.79
N HIS A 277 -13.80 1.82 -0.48
CA HIS A 277 -12.67 2.60 -1.01
C HIS A 277 -12.75 4.06 -0.58
N VAL A 278 -13.95 4.61 -0.35
CA VAL A 278 -14.11 5.91 0.31
C VAL A 278 -13.54 5.87 1.74
N ILE A 279 -13.80 4.81 2.51
CA ILE A 279 -13.23 4.66 3.86
C ILE A 279 -11.70 4.61 3.81
N ASP A 280 -11.12 3.86 2.86
CA ASP A 280 -9.66 3.78 2.70
C ASP A 280 -9.05 5.14 2.29
N VAL A 281 -9.70 5.88 1.40
CA VAL A 281 -9.29 7.24 1.01
C VAL A 281 -9.41 8.22 2.19
N VAL A 282 -10.51 8.18 2.97
CA VAL A 282 -10.65 9.03 4.17
C VAL A 282 -9.52 8.75 5.16
N ARG A 283 -9.20 7.48 5.40
CA ARG A 283 -8.08 7.07 6.26
C ARG A 283 -6.73 7.58 5.73
N GLU A 284 -6.49 7.50 4.42
CA GLU A 284 -5.27 8.06 3.80
C GLU A 284 -5.20 9.58 3.98
N LEU A 285 -6.29 10.29 3.71
CA LEU A 285 -6.35 11.76 3.83
C LEU A 285 -6.11 12.21 5.28
N VAL A 286 -6.68 11.50 6.26
CA VAL A 286 -6.50 11.74 7.70
C VAL A 286 -5.03 11.62 8.14
N VAL A 287 -4.27 10.71 7.54
CA VAL A 287 -2.83 10.52 7.84
C VAL A 287 -1.95 11.49 7.07
N THR A 288 -2.29 11.81 5.82
CA THR A 288 -1.41 12.56 4.91
C THR A 288 -1.64 14.07 4.89
N HIS A 289 -2.86 14.56 5.15
CA HIS A 289 -3.19 15.98 5.05
C HIS A 289 -3.59 16.58 6.42
N GLN A 290 -2.91 17.65 6.83
CA GLN A 290 -3.22 18.36 8.07
C GLN A 290 -4.69 18.81 8.13
N ALA A 291 -5.25 19.32 7.03
CA ALA A 291 -6.65 19.74 6.95
C ALA A 291 -7.69 18.61 7.18
N TRP A 292 -7.26 17.35 7.27
CA TRP A 292 -8.09 16.19 7.60
C TRP A 292 -7.84 15.64 9.01
N GLN A 293 -6.88 16.19 9.77
CA GLN A 293 -6.70 15.82 11.17
C GLN A 293 -7.90 16.31 12.00
N PRO A 294 -8.49 15.46 12.85
CA PRO A 294 -9.70 15.84 13.57
C PRO A 294 -9.42 16.94 14.59
N ASN A 295 -10.42 17.82 14.79
CA ASN A 295 -10.44 18.85 15.84
C ASN A 295 -9.38 19.96 15.73
N ILE A 296 -8.70 20.10 14.58
CA ILE A 296 -7.84 21.26 14.30
C ILE A 296 -8.62 22.41 13.64
N GLY A 297 -8.11 23.65 13.76
CA GLY A 297 -8.69 24.81 13.10
C GLY A 297 -8.80 24.63 11.58
N ARG A 298 -10.00 24.90 11.03
CA ARG A 298 -10.37 24.70 9.61
C ARG A 298 -10.31 23.23 9.13
N SER A 299 -10.39 22.25 10.02
CA SER A 299 -10.44 20.83 9.63
C SER A 299 -11.69 20.45 8.84
N ARG A 300 -11.54 19.44 7.97
CA ARG A 300 -12.64 18.68 7.35
C ARG A 300 -13.31 17.71 8.32
N LEU A 301 -12.67 17.33 9.42
CA LEU A 301 -13.19 16.37 10.39
C LEU A 301 -13.30 16.97 11.80
N TRP A 302 -14.45 16.75 12.42
CA TRP A 302 -14.74 17.17 13.79
C TRP A 302 -15.28 15.99 14.59
N PHE A 303 -14.71 15.75 15.76
CA PHE A 303 -15.01 14.61 16.62
C PHE A 303 -15.43 15.10 18.01
N GLY A 304 -16.72 14.95 18.32
CA GLY A 304 -17.34 15.31 19.60
C GLY A 304 -17.97 14.10 20.28
N ARG A 305 -18.63 14.30 21.43
CA ARG A 305 -19.28 13.20 22.17
C ARG A 305 -20.47 12.58 21.42
N ASP A 306 -21.05 13.30 20.47
CA ASP A 306 -22.03 12.82 19.50
C ASP A 306 -21.43 12.09 18.28
N GLY A 307 -20.10 12.04 18.13
CA GLY A 307 -19.41 11.25 17.12
C GLY A 307 -18.58 12.05 16.13
N LEU A 308 -18.26 11.42 14.99
CA LEU A 308 -17.39 11.96 13.96
C LEU A 308 -18.21 12.56 12.80
N PHE A 309 -17.95 13.83 12.52
CA PHE A 309 -18.59 14.62 11.48
C PHE A 309 -17.58 15.02 10.42
N MET A 310 -17.97 15.00 9.15
CA MET A 310 -17.20 15.52 8.03
C MET A 310 -17.89 16.74 7.42
N VAL A 311 -17.15 17.83 7.23
CA VAL A 311 -17.66 19.08 6.64
C VAL A 311 -18.13 18.86 5.21
N TRP A 312 -19.38 19.21 4.95
CA TRP A 312 -20.08 19.10 3.67
C TRP A 312 -20.08 20.45 2.93
N PRO A 313 -20.10 20.48 1.58
CA PRO A 313 -19.80 19.39 0.65
C PRO A 313 -18.29 19.13 0.50
N ASN A 314 -17.46 20.00 1.07
CA ASN A 314 -16.03 20.09 0.77
C ASN A 314 -15.23 18.79 1.06
N GLY A 315 -15.56 18.07 2.14
CA GLY A 315 -14.91 16.80 2.47
C GLY A 315 -15.18 15.71 1.42
N LEU A 316 -16.41 15.61 0.90
CA LEU A 316 -16.72 14.69 -0.19
C LEU A 316 -16.12 15.14 -1.53
N ALA A 317 -16.02 16.45 -1.79
CA ALA A 317 -15.31 16.96 -2.97
C ALA A 317 -13.80 16.63 -2.96
N ASP A 318 -13.17 16.69 -1.78
CA ASP A 318 -11.78 16.28 -1.57
C ASP A 318 -11.58 14.76 -1.83
N ILE A 319 -12.52 13.92 -1.38
CA ILE A 319 -12.53 12.46 -1.65
C ILE A 319 -12.75 12.15 -3.13
N ILE A 320 -13.70 12.81 -3.80
CA ILE A 320 -14.00 12.60 -5.23
C ILE A 320 -12.74 12.87 -6.06
N ARG A 321 -12.05 13.99 -5.79
CA ARG A 321 -10.77 14.32 -6.45
C ARG A 321 -9.72 13.23 -6.26
N ARG A 322 -9.55 12.74 -5.03
CA ARG A 322 -8.58 11.68 -4.71
C ARG A 322 -8.91 10.35 -5.41
N LEU A 323 -10.19 10.01 -5.57
CA LEU A 323 -10.64 8.83 -6.32
C LEU A 323 -10.51 9.00 -7.85
N ASP A 324 -10.62 10.22 -8.36
CA ASP A 324 -10.42 10.55 -9.78
C ASP A 324 -8.92 10.48 -10.16
N ASP A 325 -8.02 10.90 -9.27
CA ASP A 325 -6.56 10.68 -9.41
C ASP A 325 -6.22 9.18 -9.55
N GLU A 326 -6.96 8.30 -8.86
CA GLU A 326 -6.85 6.83 -8.99
C GLU A 326 -7.53 6.27 -10.26
N ARG A 327 -8.33 7.08 -10.97
CA ARG A 327 -9.06 6.72 -12.19
C ARG A 327 -9.97 5.49 -12.03
N LEU A 328 -10.57 5.32 -10.85
CA LEU A 328 -11.45 4.20 -10.55
C LEU A 328 -12.79 4.30 -11.33
N PRO A 329 -13.21 3.24 -12.06
CA PRO A 329 -14.43 3.30 -12.88
C PRO A 329 -15.70 3.27 -12.02
N GLY A 330 -16.63 4.18 -12.31
CA GLY A 330 -17.94 4.23 -11.65
C GLY A 330 -18.03 5.15 -10.43
N VAL A 331 -16.96 5.88 -10.11
CA VAL A 331 -16.94 6.87 -9.02
C VAL A 331 -18.00 7.96 -9.25
N PRO A 332 -18.88 8.24 -8.26
CA PRO A 332 -19.81 9.37 -8.32
C PRO A 332 -19.09 10.70 -8.47
N GLN A 333 -19.52 11.51 -9.43
CA GLN A 333 -18.86 12.78 -9.80
C GLN A 333 -19.40 14.00 -9.05
N SER A 334 -20.56 13.89 -8.40
CA SER A 334 -21.11 14.93 -7.52
C SER A 334 -21.05 14.50 -6.06
N PRO A 335 -20.84 15.46 -5.12
CA PRO A 335 -20.96 15.20 -3.69
C PRO A 335 -22.30 14.56 -3.32
N ASP A 336 -23.40 14.94 -3.96
CA ASP A 336 -24.75 14.41 -3.65
C ASP A 336 -24.89 12.93 -4.01
N ALA A 337 -24.36 12.52 -5.16
CA ALA A 337 -24.36 11.12 -5.56
C ALA A 337 -23.40 10.28 -4.68
N MET A 338 -22.29 10.86 -4.24
CA MET A 338 -21.39 10.25 -3.26
C MET A 338 -22.07 10.09 -1.89
N LEU A 339 -22.80 11.11 -1.42
CA LEU A 339 -23.54 11.07 -0.17
C LEU A 339 -24.67 10.03 -0.21
N ALA A 340 -25.46 10.00 -1.29
CA ALA A 340 -26.50 9.00 -1.49
C ALA A 340 -25.93 7.57 -1.48
N MET A 341 -24.76 7.36 -2.07
CA MET A 341 -24.03 6.08 -2.02
C MET A 341 -23.58 5.72 -0.59
N LEU A 342 -23.04 6.68 0.18
CA LEU A 342 -22.59 6.44 1.56
C LEU A 342 -23.74 6.18 2.54
N VAL A 343 -24.90 6.80 2.32
CA VAL A 343 -26.14 6.51 3.06
C VAL A 343 -26.66 5.12 2.68
N ALA A 344 -26.73 4.79 1.39
CA ALA A 344 -27.13 3.45 0.92
C ALA A 344 -26.17 2.34 1.40
N ALA A 345 -24.91 2.67 1.65
CA ALA A 345 -23.91 1.76 2.23
C ALA A 345 -23.96 1.67 3.77
N GLY A 346 -24.82 2.43 4.45
CA GLY A 346 -24.90 2.46 5.92
C GLY A 346 -23.66 3.07 6.62
N LEU A 347 -22.82 3.82 5.90
CA LEU A 347 -21.63 4.46 6.48
C LEU A 347 -21.93 5.85 7.08
N VAL A 348 -22.93 6.54 6.53
CA VAL A 348 -23.39 7.86 6.98
C VAL A 348 -24.78 7.71 7.58
N ALA A 349 -24.98 8.28 8.77
CA ALA A 349 -26.28 8.32 9.42
C ALA A 349 -27.21 9.30 8.70
N SER A 350 -28.39 8.83 8.30
CA SER A 350 -29.49 9.66 7.82
C SER A 350 -30.61 9.63 8.86
N ARG A 351 -31.17 10.79 9.21
CA ARG A 351 -32.28 10.87 10.16
C ARG A 351 -33.60 11.05 9.41
N GLU A 352 -34.60 10.25 9.78
CA GLU A 352 -35.94 10.32 9.20
C GLU A 352 -36.48 11.77 9.21
N GLY A 353 -36.87 12.26 8.04
CA GLY A 353 -37.40 13.62 7.84
C GLY A 353 -36.37 14.77 7.92
N GLN A 354 -35.12 14.54 8.30
CA GLN A 354 -34.09 15.60 8.41
C GLN A 354 -32.91 15.43 7.45
N GLY A 355 -32.79 14.28 6.77
CA GLY A 355 -31.72 14.01 5.82
C GLY A 355 -30.41 13.59 6.48
N ALA A 356 -29.33 13.59 5.70
CA ALA A 356 -27.99 13.15 6.11
C ALA A 356 -27.00 14.31 6.40
N VAL A 357 -27.38 15.55 6.06
CA VAL A 357 -26.60 16.77 6.31
C VAL A 357 -27.17 17.47 7.54
N LEU A 358 -26.30 17.83 8.48
CA LEU A 358 -26.64 18.42 9.77
C LEU A 358 -25.74 19.64 10.03
N ALA A 359 -26.31 20.71 10.60
CA ALA A 359 -25.52 21.83 11.08
C ALA A 359 -24.77 21.45 12.38
N ILE A 360 -23.46 21.75 12.42
CA ILE A 360 -22.60 21.61 13.60
C ILE A 360 -21.96 22.93 14.00
N TRP A 361 -21.63 23.08 15.29
CA TRP A 361 -20.93 24.24 15.86
C TRP A 361 -19.60 23.83 16.49
N PRO A 362 -18.51 23.75 15.71
CA PRO A 362 -17.20 23.43 16.25
C PRO A 362 -16.56 24.61 17.01
N PRO A 363 -15.68 24.36 17.99
CA PRO A 363 -14.99 25.41 18.72
C PRO A 363 -14.10 26.24 17.78
N GLY A 364 -14.16 27.56 17.93
CA GLY A 364 -13.38 28.49 17.11
C GLY A 364 -13.96 28.78 15.70
N VAL A 365 -15.14 28.25 15.36
CA VAL A 365 -15.87 28.60 14.14
C VAL A 365 -17.09 29.46 14.50
N PRO A 366 -17.24 30.68 13.94
CA PRO A 366 -18.33 31.59 14.33
C PRO A 366 -19.67 31.24 13.68
N GLU A 367 -19.66 30.58 12.52
CA GLU A 367 -20.83 30.18 11.75
C GLU A 367 -21.05 28.67 11.82
N PRO A 368 -22.30 28.17 11.74
CA PRO A 368 -22.56 26.74 11.63
C PRO A 368 -21.92 26.17 10.36
N LEU A 369 -21.36 24.97 10.47
CA LEU A 369 -20.91 24.19 9.32
C LEU A 369 -21.93 23.10 9.00
N ASP A 370 -22.29 22.94 7.74
CA ASP A 370 -22.97 21.74 7.28
C ASP A 370 -22.00 20.55 7.33
N ALA A 371 -22.45 19.42 7.87
CA ALA A 371 -21.65 18.23 8.01
C ALA A 371 -22.46 16.93 7.90
N ILE A 372 -21.81 15.86 7.48
CA ILE A 372 -22.35 14.50 7.46
C ILE A 372 -21.76 13.69 8.62
N ARG A 373 -22.58 12.88 9.29
CA ARG A 373 -22.14 12.09 10.46
C ARG A 373 -21.83 10.64 10.06
N PHE A 374 -20.62 10.18 10.36
CA PHE A 374 -20.28 8.77 10.23
C PHE A 374 -20.97 7.92 11.31
N VAL A 375 -21.43 6.72 10.93
CA VAL A 375 -22.05 5.76 11.88
C VAL A 375 -21.03 5.26 12.92
N SER A 376 -19.78 5.03 12.52
CA SER A 376 -18.70 4.59 13.40
C SER A 376 -17.45 5.46 13.23
N ALA A 377 -17.13 6.23 14.27
CA ALA A 377 -15.90 7.03 14.32
C ALA A 377 -14.64 6.14 14.31
N GLY A 378 -14.69 5.00 15.00
CA GLY A 378 -13.56 4.05 15.09
C GLY A 378 -13.14 3.49 13.73
N THR A 379 -14.06 3.36 12.77
CA THR A 379 -13.74 2.93 11.40
C THR A 379 -12.74 3.87 10.72
N ILE A 380 -12.84 5.19 10.96
CA ILE A 380 -11.92 6.19 10.41
C ILE A 380 -10.71 6.38 11.32
N LEU A 381 -10.93 6.62 12.62
CA LEU A 381 -9.90 7.10 13.54
C LEU A 381 -8.88 6.03 13.96
N ALA A 382 -9.13 4.75 13.68
CA ALA A 382 -8.23 3.64 14.03
C ALA A 382 -6.83 3.72 13.39
N VAL A 383 -6.64 4.55 12.35
CA VAL A 383 -5.31 4.75 11.71
C VAL A 383 -4.43 5.79 12.41
N LEU A 384 -4.97 6.55 13.37
CA LEU A 384 -4.23 7.55 14.13
C LEU A 384 -3.62 6.94 15.40
N SER A 385 -2.42 7.40 15.75
CA SER A 385 -1.69 7.01 16.96
C SER A 385 -0.86 8.20 17.47
N PRO A 386 -1.19 8.80 18.63
CA PRO A 386 -2.33 8.46 19.51
C PRO A 386 -3.69 8.66 18.83
N GLN A 387 -4.71 7.97 19.32
CA GLN A 387 -6.09 8.24 18.89
C GLN A 387 -6.56 9.59 19.46
N PRO A 388 -7.29 10.40 18.68
CA PRO A 388 -7.76 11.71 19.12
C PRO A 388 -8.90 11.58 20.13
N GLU A 389 -8.91 12.43 21.14
CA GLU A 389 -10.01 12.52 22.11
C GLU A 389 -11.19 13.34 21.54
N PRO A 390 -12.44 13.00 21.90
CA PRO A 390 -13.61 13.76 21.48
C PRO A 390 -13.67 15.10 22.22
N LEU A 391 -14.10 16.15 21.53
CA LEU A 391 -14.36 17.46 22.13
C LEU A 391 -15.46 17.38 23.19
N ASP A 392 -15.32 18.19 24.24
CA ASP A 392 -16.33 18.32 25.28
C ASP A 392 -17.58 19.06 24.77
N GLY A 393 -18.65 18.30 24.57
CA GLY A 393 -19.95 18.78 24.12
C GLY A 393 -20.54 17.92 23.02
N HIS A 394 -21.74 18.33 22.58
CA HIS A 394 -22.37 17.84 21.36
C HIS A 394 -22.15 18.89 20.27
N LEU A 395 -21.61 18.48 19.12
CA LEU A 395 -21.33 19.37 17.99
C LEU A 395 -22.59 19.67 17.18
N ALA A 396 -23.46 18.68 17.01
CA ALA A 396 -24.77 18.82 16.36
C ALA A 396 -25.82 19.25 17.39
N GLY A 397 -26.50 20.37 17.14
CA GLY A 397 -27.52 20.86 18.08
C GLY A 397 -27.91 22.31 17.89
N ARG A 398 -28.11 23.01 19.02
CA ARG A 398 -28.42 24.44 19.04
C ARG A 398 -27.10 25.22 19.16
N ALA A 399 -27.01 26.37 18.48
CA ALA A 399 -25.88 27.28 18.59
C ALA A 399 -25.46 27.48 20.06
N PRO A 400 -24.14 27.51 20.36
CA PRO A 400 -23.66 27.72 21.71
C PRO A 400 -24.24 29.02 22.27
N PRO A 401 -24.57 29.08 23.57
CA PRO A 401 -25.03 30.32 24.17
C PRO A 401 -23.96 31.37 23.93
N GLN A 402 -24.31 32.41 23.17
CA GLN A 402 -23.42 33.54 22.95
C GLN A 402 -23.04 34.07 24.34
N ALA A 403 -21.75 34.01 24.67
CA ALA A 403 -21.24 34.75 25.81
C ALA A 403 -21.48 36.22 25.47
N HIS A 404 -22.56 36.78 26.01
CA HIS A 404 -22.86 38.19 25.88
C HIS A 404 -21.64 38.94 26.40
N ALA A 405 -20.94 39.64 25.50
CA ALA A 405 -19.98 40.63 25.89
C ALA A 405 -20.71 41.60 26.83
N GLU A 406 -20.30 41.62 28.08
CA GLU A 406 -20.96 42.43 29.11
C GLU A 406 -20.94 43.88 28.62
N PRO A 407 -22.10 44.53 28.42
CA PRO A 407 -22.15 45.81 27.74
C PRO A 407 -21.42 46.84 28.61
N ALA A 408 -20.33 47.38 28.07
CA ALA A 408 -19.56 48.42 28.73
C ALA A 408 -20.49 49.55 29.15
N ARG A 409 -20.62 49.77 30.46
CA ARG A 409 -21.51 50.81 31.01
C ARG A 409 -21.03 52.17 30.50
N GLY A 410 -21.90 52.84 29.75
CA GLY A 410 -21.56 54.09 29.07
C GLY A 410 -21.17 55.20 30.05
N ALA A 411 -20.19 56.01 29.64
CA ALA A 411 -19.91 57.29 30.26
C ALA A 411 -20.95 58.33 29.80
N PRO A 412 -21.48 59.19 30.70
CA PRO A 412 -22.00 60.50 30.33
C PRO A 412 -20.85 61.50 30.20
N GLY A 413 -20.96 62.42 29.25
CA GLY A 413 -19.92 63.42 28.96
C GLY A 413 -19.99 64.71 29.79
N ASP A 414 -18.90 65.46 29.68
CA ASP A 414 -18.72 66.91 29.90
C ASP A 414 -19.16 67.58 31.21
N ALA A 415 -18.15 67.85 32.07
CA ALA A 415 -17.90 69.19 32.61
C ALA A 415 -16.46 69.34 33.12
N SER A 416 -15.81 70.46 32.84
CA SER A 416 -14.57 70.94 33.48
C SER A 416 -14.76 72.45 33.77
N PRO A 417 -14.21 73.02 34.88
CA PRO A 417 -12.78 73.32 34.94
C PRO A 417 -12.09 73.17 36.32
N SER A 418 -10.78 73.45 36.35
CA SER A 418 -9.84 73.35 37.49
C SER A 418 -9.89 74.58 38.46
N PRO A 419 -9.24 74.54 39.64
CA PRO A 419 -7.84 75.03 39.74
C PRO A 419 -6.88 74.22 40.65
N ALA A 420 -5.56 74.50 40.55
CA ALA A 420 -4.44 73.87 41.27
C ALA A 420 -3.98 74.66 42.54
N PRO A 421 -2.94 74.26 43.34
CA PRO A 421 -1.53 74.39 42.92
C PRO A 421 -0.46 73.36 43.45
N ALA A 422 0.75 73.54 42.91
CA ALA A 422 2.11 72.93 43.03
C ALA A 422 2.74 72.78 44.47
N PRO A 423 3.98 72.24 44.70
CA PRO A 423 5.17 72.16 43.80
C PRO A 423 6.10 70.90 43.85
N ALA A 424 7.21 70.97 43.09
CA ALA A 424 8.22 69.93 42.74
C ALA A 424 9.59 70.16 43.48
N PRO A 425 10.84 69.74 43.06
CA PRO A 425 11.34 69.14 41.78
C PRO A 425 12.55 68.14 41.76
N ALA A 426 12.82 67.57 40.55
CA ALA A 426 14.13 67.25 39.90
C ALA A 426 15.05 66.11 40.43
N PRO A 427 16.09 65.63 39.66
CA PRO A 427 16.50 65.89 38.25
C PRO A 427 16.71 64.64 37.34
N ALA A 428 17.15 64.86 36.09
CA ALA A 428 17.54 63.84 35.07
C ALA A 428 19.08 63.61 34.97
N PRO A 429 19.55 62.58 34.25
CA PRO A 429 20.27 62.76 32.96
C PRO A 429 19.90 61.70 31.88
N SER A 430 19.91 62.00 30.57
CA SER A 430 21.01 62.16 29.58
C SER A 430 21.59 60.84 29.00
N ALA A 431 22.15 60.90 27.78
CA ALA A 431 22.24 59.77 26.83
C ALA A 431 23.67 59.30 26.44
N ALA A 432 23.71 58.20 25.64
CA ALA A 432 24.85 57.57 24.94
C ALA A 432 25.80 56.68 25.79
N PRO A 433 26.59 55.76 25.19
CA PRO A 433 26.43 54.96 23.95
C PRO A 433 26.61 53.43 24.24
N PRO A 434 26.73 52.56 23.21
CA PRO A 434 27.47 51.31 23.38
C PRO A 434 28.53 51.04 22.30
N GLU A 435 29.76 50.80 22.77
CA GLU A 435 30.90 50.16 22.10
C GLU A 435 31.67 49.35 23.18
N PRO A 436 32.61 48.44 22.85
CA PRO A 436 32.93 47.85 21.54
C PRO A 436 32.91 46.31 21.54
N TYR A 437 32.90 45.68 20.35
CA TYR A 437 33.49 44.34 20.17
C TYR A 437 34.10 44.21 18.77
N ALA A 438 35.38 43.83 18.71
CA ALA A 438 36.20 43.60 17.52
C ALA A 438 37.42 42.74 17.96
N PRO A 439 38.27 42.17 17.06
CA PRO A 439 38.21 42.14 15.59
C PRO A 439 38.54 40.75 14.93
N CYS A 440 38.59 40.75 13.58
CA CYS A 440 39.32 39.85 12.64
C CYS A 440 38.87 38.37 12.48
N GLU A 441 38.55 37.81 11.30
CA GLU A 441 39.17 37.77 9.92
C GLU A 441 39.96 36.46 9.66
N PRO A 442 40.29 36.05 8.39
CA PRO A 442 40.05 36.71 7.09
C PRO A 442 39.40 35.83 5.98
N CYS A 443 39.02 36.45 4.87
CA CYS A 443 38.96 35.83 3.52
C CYS A 443 39.49 36.80 2.44
N ASP A 444 40.67 36.50 1.90
CA ASP A 444 41.26 37.01 0.65
C ASP A 444 40.38 36.67 -0.59
N LEU A 445 40.40 37.32 -1.75
CA LEU A 445 40.97 38.58 -2.29
C LEU A 445 40.24 38.83 -3.66
N GLY A 446 40.14 40.01 -4.26
CA GLY A 446 40.55 41.38 -3.91
C GLY A 446 40.05 42.39 -4.99
N GLU A 447 39.80 43.63 -4.57
CA GLU A 447 40.03 44.97 -5.21
C GLU A 447 40.04 45.21 -6.76
N PRO A 448 39.88 46.49 -7.24
CA PRO A 448 38.90 47.53 -6.84
C PRO A 448 38.41 48.48 -8.01
N CYS A 449 37.54 49.45 -7.68
CA CYS A 449 37.25 50.75 -8.38
C CYS A 449 36.66 50.74 -9.82
N ASP A 450 35.83 51.72 -10.26
CA ASP A 450 35.41 53.02 -9.71
C ASP A 450 33.98 53.39 -10.20
N PRO A 451 33.27 54.42 -9.64
CA PRO A 451 31.82 54.63 -9.86
C PRO A 451 31.46 55.67 -10.93
N GLY A 452 30.22 55.59 -11.44
CA GLY A 452 29.57 56.61 -12.26
C GLY A 452 28.06 56.43 -12.34
N GLU A 453 27.30 57.41 -11.84
CA GLU A 453 25.83 57.50 -11.95
C GLU A 453 25.37 57.93 -13.36
N PRO A 454 24.06 58.19 -13.59
CA PRO A 454 22.90 57.29 -13.50
C PRO A 454 22.22 57.16 -14.89
N PHE A 455 21.01 56.58 -14.98
CA PHE A 455 19.82 57.18 -15.65
C PHE A 455 18.73 56.14 -16.04
N GLU A 456 17.49 56.55 -15.75
CA GLU A 456 16.19 56.30 -16.41
C GLU A 456 15.67 54.90 -16.83
N ARG A 457 14.39 54.71 -16.44
CA ARG A 457 13.43 53.76 -17.02
C ARG A 457 12.97 54.26 -18.39
N PHE A 458 12.93 53.38 -19.40
CA PHE A 458 12.03 53.55 -20.55
C PHE A 458 11.43 52.22 -21.01
N GLU A 459 10.20 52.28 -21.51
CA GLU A 459 9.38 51.14 -21.98
C GLU A 459 9.78 50.64 -23.39
N PRO A 460 9.42 49.39 -23.77
CA PRO A 460 9.88 48.78 -25.01
C PRO A 460 8.98 49.04 -26.22
N THR A 461 9.57 49.10 -27.42
CA THR A 461 8.89 48.95 -28.73
C THR A 461 9.92 48.43 -29.78
N PRO A 462 9.52 47.93 -30.97
CA PRO A 462 10.01 46.62 -31.42
C PRO A 462 10.89 46.63 -32.68
N ALA A 463 11.46 45.47 -33.01
CA ALA A 463 12.33 45.22 -34.17
C ALA A 463 11.83 44.00 -35.00
N PRO A 464 12.22 43.85 -36.30
CA PRO A 464 11.27 43.47 -37.36
C PRO A 464 11.41 42.05 -37.94
N ALA A 465 10.48 41.70 -38.84
CA ALA A 465 10.37 40.40 -39.49
C ALA A 465 11.25 40.21 -40.75
N PRO A 466 11.72 38.98 -41.06
CA PRO A 466 12.40 38.61 -42.31
C PRO A 466 11.44 38.05 -43.42
N PRO A 467 11.90 37.91 -44.68
CA PRO A 467 11.03 37.85 -45.89
C PRO A 467 10.57 36.44 -46.35
N ALA A 468 9.76 36.40 -47.41
CA ALA A 468 8.94 35.24 -47.80
C ALA A 468 9.39 34.43 -49.05
N ARG A 469 9.32 33.09 -48.89
CA ARG A 469 8.87 31.98 -49.80
C ARG A 469 9.03 32.09 -51.35
N PRO A 470 9.40 30.98 -52.00
CA PRO A 470 8.42 29.96 -52.48
C PRO A 470 8.87 28.49 -52.25
N GLY A 471 8.06 27.42 -52.36
CA GLY A 471 6.62 27.27 -52.56
C GLY A 471 6.20 25.78 -52.79
N LYS A 472 5.01 25.38 -52.33
CA LYS A 472 4.31 24.07 -52.47
C LYS A 472 4.88 22.82 -51.77
N GLY A 473 3.98 22.06 -51.14
CA GLY A 473 4.21 20.72 -50.59
C GLY A 473 3.66 20.54 -49.16
N ALA A 474 2.41 20.10 -49.02
CA ALA A 474 1.88 19.66 -47.73
C ALA A 474 2.24 18.19 -47.49
N PRO A 475 2.69 17.85 -46.28
CA PRO A 475 1.98 16.82 -45.52
C PRO A 475 1.71 17.25 -44.07
N ALA A 476 0.91 16.43 -43.37
CA ALA A 476 0.46 16.68 -42.01
C ALA A 476 1.59 16.60 -40.97
N LYS A 477 1.45 17.35 -39.87
CA LYS A 477 2.25 17.14 -38.66
C LYS A 477 1.79 15.88 -37.94
N GLU A 478 2.71 14.96 -37.73
CA GLU A 478 2.58 13.94 -36.69
C GLU A 478 2.52 14.62 -35.31
N ALA A 479 1.67 14.10 -34.43
CA ALA A 479 1.60 14.46 -33.02
C ALA A 479 1.82 13.20 -32.19
N ASP A 480 2.52 13.36 -31.06
CA ASP A 480 2.94 12.25 -30.18
C ASP A 480 1.79 11.30 -29.83
N THR A 481 1.89 10.07 -30.32
CA THR A 481 0.97 8.99 -29.94
C THR A 481 1.54 8.29 -28.70
N GLN A 482 1.25 8.85 -27.52
CA GLN A 482 1.41 8.12 -26.27
C GLN A 482 0.39 6.97 -26.19
N LEU A 483 0.85 5.83 -25.67
CA LEU A 483 0.17 4.54 -25.66
C LEU A 483 -1.29 4.60 -25.20
N ARG A 484 -2.22 4.35 -26.13
CA ARG A 484 -3.59 3.90 -25.83
C ARG A 484 -3.59 2.39 -25.63
N LEU A 485 -4.26 1.90 -24.59
CA LEU A 485 -4.68 0.50 -24.56
C LEU A 485 -5.75 0.27 -25.64
N PRO A 486 -5.69 -0.84 -26.41
CA PRO A 486 -6.70 -1.12 -27.42
C PRO A 486 -8.01 -1.54 -26.76
N ALA A 487 -9.10 -0.82 -27.04
CA ALA A 487 -10.44 -1.31 -26.80
C ALA A 487 -10.75 -2.39 -27.85
N ILE A 488 -10.88 -3.65 -27.42
CA ILE A 488 -11.32 -4.75 -28.29
C ILE A 488 -12.83 -4.60 -28.48
N ALA A 489 -13.22 -4.17 -29.68
CA ALA A 489 -14.60 -4.25 -30.12
C ALA A 489 -14.93 -5.72 -30.43
N ILE A 490 -16.01 -6.24 -29.85
CA ILE A 490 -16.58 -7.54 -30.21
C ILE A 490 -17.76 -7.26 -31.15
N SER A 491 -17.63 -7.65 -32.41
CA SER A 491 -18.77 -7.68 -33.34
C SER A 491 -19.70 -8.84 -32.98
N PRO A 492 -21.03 -8.67 -33.02
CA PRO A 492 -21.96 -9.78 -32.82
C PRO A 492 -21.98 -10.71 -34.04
N GLY A 493 -21.89 -12.02 -33.81
CA GLY A 493 -22.19 -13.03 -34.83
C GLY A 493 -23.70 -13.27 -34.95
N PRO A 494 -24.22 -13.59 -36.14
CA PRO A 494 -25.64 -13.81 -36.35
C PRO A 494 -26.12 -15.19 -35.88
N VAL A 495 -27.41 -15.28 -35.57
CA VAL A 495 -28.13 -16.51 -35.22
C VAL A 495 -28.59 -17.22 -36.50
N ALA A 496 -28.40 -18.54 -36.57
CA ALA A 496 -29.15 -19.44 -37.45
C ALA A 496 -29.15 -20.87 -36.87
N GLU A 497 -30.29 -21.54 -36.95
CA GLU A 497 -30.51 -22.89 -36.42
C GLU A 497 -30.37 -23.97 -37.50
N ASP A 498 -30.23 -25.22 -37.00
CA ASP A 498 -30.73 -26.47 -37.56
C ASP A 498 -29.98 -27.39 -38.56
N GLU A 499 -29.88 -28.64 -38.07
CA GLU A 499 -30.16 -29.94 -38.71
C GLU A 499 -29.11 -30.75 -39.52
N HIS A 500 -28.96 -32.01 -39.05
CA HIS A 500 -28.68 -33.27 -39.75
C HIS A 500 -27.51 -33.43 -40.75
N GLY A 501 -26.64 -34.43 -40.51
CA GLY A 501 -25.75 -34.92 -41.58
C GLY A 501 -24.63 -35.91 -41.22
N SER A 502 -25.00 -37.15 -40.90
CA SER A 502 -24.16 -38.36 -40.87
C SER A 502 -22.89 -38.42 -41.77
N ARG A 503 -21.83 -39.06 -41.23
CA ARG A 503 -21.09 -40.21 -41.82
C ARG A 503 -19.55 -40.08 -41.87
N ALA A 504 -18.91 -41.11 -41.34
CA ALA A 504 -17.47 -41.34 -41.23
C ALA A 504 -16.69 -41.48 -42.57
N ALA A 505 -15.40 -41.14 -42.55
CA ALA A 505 -14.29 -42.01 -43.01
C ALA A 505 -12.89 -41.41 -42.72
N ALA A 506 -11.99 -42.29 -42.24
CA ALA A 506 -10.58 -42.51 -42.62
C ALA A 506 -9.76 -41.40 -43.32
N ALA A 507 -8.44 -41.26 -43.21
CA ALA A 507 -7.34 -41.85 -42.45
C ALA A 507 -6.05 -41.41 -43.20
N ALA A 508 -5.10 -40.74 -42.53
CA ALA A 508 -3.71 -40.52 -42.94
C ALA A 508 -3.01 -39.89 -41.71
N GLU A 509 -2.25 -40.62 -40.89
CA GLU A 509 -0.91 -41.18 -41.17
C GLU A 509 0.19 -40.12 -41.24
N ALA A 510 0.82 -39.84 -40.08
CA ALA A 510 2.15 -39.26 -39.97
C ALA A 510 2.78 -39.67 -38.62
N ALA A 511 3.62 -40.70 -38.63
CA ALA A 511 4.34 -41.20 -37.45
C ALA A 511 5.65 -40.42 -37.18
N PRO A 512 6.26 -40.51 -35.98
CA PRO A 512 7.21 -39.51 -35.47
C PRO A 512 8.69 -39.83 -35.74
N PRO A 513 9.59 -38.82 -35.68
CA PRO A 513 11.03 -39.07 -35.62
C PRO A 513 11.44 -39.57 -34.22
N THR A 514 12.13 -40.71 -34.19
CA THR A 514 12.51 -41.42 -32.97
C THR A 514 13.88 -41.03 -32.41
N LEU A 515 13.93 -40.93 -31.08
CA LEU A 515 15.02 -41.36 -30.19
C LEU A 515 16.49 -41.21 -30.67
N ARG A 516 17.19 -40.21 -30.10
CA ARG A 516 18.61 -40.38 -29.72
C ARG A 516 18.74 -40.57 -28.21
N ARG A 517 19.25 -41.74 -27.79
CA ARG A 517 19.54 -42.09 -26.39
C ARG A 517 20.85 -41.42 -25.87
N PRO A 518 21.08 -41.37 -24.55
CA PRO A 518 21.75 -40.23 -23.91
C PRO A 518 23.28 -40.32 -23.84
N ARG A 519 23.93 -39.15 -23.73
CA ARG A 519 25.30 -39.03 -23.23
C ARG A 519 25.29 -38.73 -21.72
N LYS A 520 26.02 -39.55 -20.96
CA LYS A 520 26.31 -39.35 -19.52
C LYS A 520 27.17 -38.08 -19.29
N PRO A 521 27.20 -37.54 -18.05
CA PRO A 521 27.44 -36.11 -17.85
C PRO A 521 28.91 -35.71 -18.01
N ARG A 522 29.15 -34.59 -18.69
CA ARG A 522 30.36 -33.79 -18.50
C ARG A 522 30.08 -32.75 -17.42
N GLN A 523 30.90 -32.73 -16.37
CA GLN A 523 30.92 -31.64 -15.40
C GLN A 523 31.06 -30.31 -16.13
N ARG A 524 30.07 -29.43 -16.00
CA ARG A 524 30.15 -28.08 -16.51
C ARG A 524 30.66 -27.20 -15.38
N ASN A 525 31.97 -26.97 -15.37
CA ASN A 525 32.61 -26.02 -14.46
C ASN A 525 31.84 -24.71 -14.44
N ALA A 526 31.63 -24.16 -13.25
CA ALA A 526 31.08 -22.82 -13.08
C ALA A 526 32.08 -21.80 -13.66
N VAL A 527 31.78 -21.30 -14.86
CA VAL A 527 32.46 -20.12 -15.40
C VAL A 527 31.68 -18.91 -14.91
N SER A 528 32.00 -18.48 -13.69
CA SER A 528 31.76 -17.11 -13.26
C SER A 528 32.56 -16.20 -14.19
N GLY A 529 31.87 -15.24 -14.83
CA GLY A 529 32.52 -14.23 -15.66
C GLY A 529 33.20 -13.17 -14.81
N ASP A 530 34.32 -13.52 -14.18
CA ASP A 530 35.15 -12.58 -13.41
C ASP A 530 35.81 -11.59 -14.38
N LEU A 531 35.35 -10.35 -14.35
CA LEU A 531 36.00 -9.22 -15.01
C LEU A 531 37.19 -8.76 -14.16
N VAL A 532 38.39 -9.14 -14.62
CA VAL A 532 39.75 -8.66 -14.30
C VAL A 532 39.93 -7.92 -12.97
N LEU A 533 40.69 -8.54 -12.07
CA LEU A 533 41.10 -8.00 -10.79
C LEU A 533 42.46 -7.29 -10.92
N GLN A 534 42.53 -6.00 -10.58
CA GLN A 534 43.82 -5.38 -10.23
C GLN A 534 44.08 -5.60 -8.75
N ALA A 535 44.85 -6.65 -8.43
CA ALA A 535 45.41 -6.81 -7.10
C ALA A 535 46.53 -5.76 -6.91
N THR A 536 46.29 -4.77 -6.07
CA THR A 536 47.32 -3.80 -5.69
C THR A 536 47.43 -3.76 -4.16
N HIS A 537 48.66 -3.95 -3.65
CA HIS A 537 48.99 -3.87 -2.22
C HIS A 537 48.06 -4.67 -1.27
N GLY A 538 47.68 -5.88 -1.68
CA GLY A 538 46.94 -6.82 -0.83
C GLY A 538 45.42 -6.66 -0.79
N LEU A 539 44.84 -5.70 -1.52
CA LEU A 539 43.38 -5.59 -1.69
C LEU A 539 42.93 -6.01 -3.10
N LYS A 540 41.83 -6.75 -3.16
CA LYS A 540 41.15 -7.22 -4.38
C LYS A 540 39.87 -6.37 -4.55
N MET A 541 39.98 -5.26 -5.28
CA MET A 541 38.84 -4.35 -5.50
C MET A 541 38.06 -4.74 -6.77
N PRO A 542 36.71 -4.84 -6.73
CA PRO A 542 35.89 -5.00 -7.93
C PRO A 542 35.89 -3.73 -8.80
N LEU A 543 35.92 -3.90 -10.13
CA LEU A 543 35.81 -2.80 -11.12
C LEU A 543 34.52 -1.96 -11.03
N ARG A 544 33.56 -2.37 -10.19
CA ARG A 544 32.28 -1.68 -9.94
C ARG A 544 32.34 -0.68 -8.79
N LEU A 545 33.42 -0.70 -8.00
CA LEU A 545 33.61 0.22 -6.87
C LEU A 545 33.82 1.65 -7.40
N ASN A 546 33.25 2.63 -6.70
CA ASN A 546 33.42 4.04 -7.05
C ASN A 546 34.93 4.41 -7.09
N PRO A 547 35.44 5.02 -8.17
CA PRO A 547 36.88 5.24 -8.35
C PRO A 547 37.51 6.14 -7.27
N THR A 548 36.76 7.12 -6.75
CA THR A 548 37.24 7.98 -5.64
C THR A 548 37.39 7.18 -4.34
N VAL A 549 36.46 6.24 -4.10
CA VAL A 549 36.51 5.34 -2.94
C VAL A 549 37.62 4.30 -3.10
N ALA A 550 37.77 3.73 -4.31
CA ALA A 550 38.87 2.81 -4.63
C ALA A 550 40.25 3.45 -4.39
N ALA A 551 40.46 4.68 -4.87
CA ALA A 551 41.71 5.42 -4.67
C ALA A 551 42.01 5.70 -3.18
N ALA A 552 41.00 6.12 -2.41
CA ALA A 552 41.17 6.35 -0.98
C ALA A 552 41.49 5.06 -0.20
N LEU A 553 40.81 3.95 -0.53
CA LEU A 553 41.08 2.64 0.06
C LEU A 553 42.47 2.12 -0.30
N GLN A 554 42.93 2.36 -1.53
CA GLN A 554 44.29 2.03 -1.96
C GLN A 554 45.31 2.81 -1.13
N ALA A 555 45.08 4.12 -0.93
CA ALA A 555 45.91 5.00 -0.08
C ALA A 555 45.79 4.74 1.44
N ILE A 556 44.83 3.92 1.89
CA ILE A 556 44.76 3.39 3.27
C ILE A 556 45.51 2.06 3.34
N ALA A 557 45.35 1.19 2.36
CA ALA A 557 46.04 -0.10 2.28
C ALA A 557 47.57 0.02 2.08
N THR A 558 48.06 1.14 1.51
CA THR A 558 49.50 1.44 1.37
C THR A 558 50.09 2.34 2.46
N ALA A 559 49.29 2.80 3.43
CA ALA A 559 49.77 3.62 4.53
C ALA A 559 50.69 2.82 5.47
N PRO A 560 51.69 3.45 6.13
CA PRO A 560 52.59 2.74 7.06
C PRO A 560 51.86 2.10 8.25
N ASP A 561 50.69 2.61 8.64
CA ASP A 561 49.84 2.04 9.69
C ASP A 561 48.96 0.86 9.25
N ALA A 562 48.91 0.54 7.94
CA ALA A 562 48.09 -0.53 7.37
C ALA A 562 48.16 -1.91 8.06
N PRO A 563 49.32 -2.41 8.58
CA PRO A 563 49.34 -3.67 9.32
C PRO A 563 48.52 -3.63 10.62
N SER A 564 48.36 -2.45 11.26
CA SER A 564 47.54 -2.30 12.47
C SER A 564 46.02 -2.28 12.19
N LEU A 565 45.64 -2.11 10.92
CA LEU A 565 44.25 -2.09 10.45
C LEU A 565 43.75 -3.45 9.96
N ARG A 566 44.67 -4.39 9.68
CA ARG A 566 44.34 -5.76 9.25
C ARG A 566 43.99 -6.62 10.46
N THR A 567 42.88 -7.36 10.36
CA THR A 567 42.40 -8.26 11.41
C THR A 567 41.99 -9.61 10.83
N GLN A 568 41.87 -10.64 11.68
CA GLN A 568 41.40 -11.98 11.25
C GLN A 568 40.01 -11.97 10.58
N ALA A 569 39.20 -10.93 10.84
CA ALA A 569 37.87 -10.75 10.26
C ALA A 569 37.86 -9.85 9.00
N GLY A 570 39.01 -9.36 8.53
CA GLY A 570 39.12 -8.43 7.41
C GLY A 570 39.89 -7.14 7.72
N LEU A 571 39.89 -6.20 6.77
CA LEU A 571 40.54 -4.88 6.90
C LEU A 571 39.56 -3.88 7.52
N PHE A 572 39.91 -3.33 8.69
CA PHE A 572 39.10 -2.31 9.37
C PHE A 572 39.57 -0.91 9.00
N ILE A 573 38.64 -0.03 8.62
CA ILE A 573 38.93 1.33 8.15
C ILE A 573 38.26 2.35 9.09
N PRO A 574 39.03 3.11 9.87
CA PRO A 574 38.49 4.15 10.75
C PRO A 574 37.78 5.26 9.96
N LEU A 575 36.59 5.67 10.40
CA LEU A 575 35.87 6.80 9.78
C LEU A 575 36.69 8.12 9.74
N PRO A 576 37.51 8.47 10.76
CA PRO A 576 38.38 9.65 10.68
C PRO A 576 39.40 9.61 9.54
N GLU A 577 39.86 8.42 9.13
CA GLU A 577 40.86 8.26 8.06
C GLU A 577 40.23 8.33 6.65
N LEU A 578 38.93 8.07 6.54
CA LEU A 578 38.12 8.36 5.34
C LEU A 578 37.82 9.86 5.25
N ALA A 579 37.42 10.48 6.36
CA ALA A 579 37.16 11.93 6.42
C ALA A 579 38.41 12.76 6.10
N ALA A 580 39.58 12.37 6.62
CA ALA A 580 40.87 12.99 6.30
C ALA A 580 41.27 12.87 4.82
N ARG A 581 40.64 11.95 4.07
CA ARG A 581 40.82 11.76 2.62
C ARG A 581 39.65 12.35 1.80
N GLY A 582 38.82 13.21 2.41
CA GLY A 582 37.73 13.91 1.75
C GLY A 582 36.50 13.05 1.41
N LEU A 583 36.38 11.84 1.99
CA LEU A 583 35.22 10.97 1.79
C LEU A 583 34.20 11.11 2.92
N ASP A 584 32.95 11.39 2.56
CA ASP A 584 31.81 11.28 3.47
C ASP A 584 31.59 9.81 3.85
N ALA A 585 31.36 9.56 5.14
CA ALA A 585 31.08 8.23 5.69
C ALA A 585 29.86 7.58 5.02
N ARG A 586 28.81 8.34 4.65
CA ARG A 586 27.65 7.78 3.94
C ARG A 586 27.99 7.40 2.50
N GLN A 587 28.83 8.18 1.82
CA GLN A 587 29.31 7.89 0.48
C GLN A 587 30.18 6.63 0.46
N ALA A 588 31.12 6.50 1.40
CA ALA A 588 31.97 5.32 1.54
C ALA A 588 31.16 4.06 1.88
N LEU A 589 30.23 4.15 2.84
CA LEU A 589 29.35 3.04 3.24
C LEU A 589 28.46 2.58 2.06
N ARG A 590 27.83 3.51 1.33
CA ARG A 590 27.04 3.17 0.14
C ARG A 590 27.90 2.50 -0.93
N ALA A 591 29.05 3.08 -1.29
CA ALA A 591 29.91 2.54 -2.34
C ALA A 591 30.49 1.15 -2.00
N LEU A 592 30.82 0.90 -0.73
CA LEU A 592 31.30 -0.41 -0.26
C LEU A 592 30.17 -1.44 -0.15
N ALA A 593 28.95 -1.03 0.22
CA ALA A 593 27.76 -1.90 0.21
C ALA A 593 27.34 -2.26 -1.22
N ASP A 594 27.33 -1.30 -2.14
CA ASP A 594 27.01 -1.51 -3.57
C ASP A 594 28.04 -2.43 -4.26
N ALA A 595 29.27 -2.49 -3.74
CA ALA A 595 30.33 -3.40 -4.18
C ALA A 595 30.37 -4.74 -3.43
N ASP A 596 29.44 -4.99 -2.49
CA ASP A 596 29.35 -6.16 -1.62
C ASP A 596 30.62 -6.42 -0.77
N MET A 597 31.33 -5.34 -0.41
CA MET A 597 32.64 -5.39 0.27
C MET A 597 32.58 -5.33 1.79
N LEU A 598 31.42 -5.02 2.39
CA LEU A 598 31.29 -4.84 3.85
C LEU A 598 31.00 -6.15 4.59
N ALA A 599 31.74 -6.41 5.67
CA ALA A 599 31.39 -7.41 6.67
C ALA A 599 30.45 -6.79 7.72
N LEU A 600 29.16 -7.07 7.60
CA LEU A 600 28.14 -6.64 8.56
C LEU A 600 28.31 -7.38 9.90
N GLN A 601 27.97 -6.72 11.00
CA GLN A 601 27.88 -7.34 12.32
C GLN A 601 26.66 -8.29 12.38
N ALA A 602 26.63 -9.21 13.35
CA ALA A 602 25.48 -10.12 13.56
C ALA A 602 24.14 -9.37 13.78
N ASP A 603 24.21 -8.14 14.29
CA ASP A 603 23.07 -7.25 14.54
C ASP A 603 22.65 -6.43 13.30
N GLY A 604 23.32 -6.62 12.16
CA GLY A 604 23.04 -5.94 10.88
C GLY A 604 23.67 -4.56 10.72
N GLU A 605 24.34 -4.02 11.74
CA GLU A 605 25.04 -2.74 11.64
C GLU A 605 26.34 -2.82 10.81
N ALA A 606 26.59 -1.78 10.01
CA ALA A 606 27.74 -1.68 9.11
C ALA A 606 28.93 -0.90 9.69
N ILE A 607 28.72 -0.11 10.75
CA ILE A 607 29.77 0.66 11.43
C ILE A 607 30.15 -0.08 12.70
N GLN A 608 31.38 -0.58 12.76
CA GLN A 608 31.91 -1.29 13.94
C GLN A 608 32.84 -0.35 14.73
N THR A 609 32.85 -0.47 16.05
CA THR A 609 33.81 0.25 16.91
C THR A 609 34.89 -0.70 17.39
N ARG A 610 36.17 -0.40 17.11
CA ARG A 610 37.33 -1.21 17.54
C ARG A 610 38.40 -0.37 18.22
N VAL A 611 39.18 -1.01 19.09
CA VAL A 611 40.34 -0.39 19.74
C VAL A 611 41.55 -0.57 18.84
N ILE A 612 42.16 0.54 18.40
CA ILE A 612 43.39 0.57 17.59
C ILE A 612 44.39 1.43 18.33
N GLN A 613 45.60 0.90 18.56
CA GLN A 613 46.66 1.58 19.34
C GLN A 613 46.15 2.13 20.70
N GLY A 614 45.27 1.38 21.38
CA GLY A 614 44.68 1.77 22.67
C GLY A 614 43.47 2.71 22.60
N VAL A 615 43.08 3.22 21.43
CA VAL A 615 41.97 4.18 21.26
C VAL A 615 40.77 3.53 20.56
N LYS A 616 39.57 3.68 21.12
CA LYS A 616 38.31 3.26 20.48
C LYS A 616 38.00 4.16 19.27
N ARG A 617 37.91 3.59 18.07
CA ARG A 617 37.55 4.28 16.82
C ARG A 617 36.38 3.58 16.11
N PRO A 618 35.34 4.29 15.65
CA PRO A 618 34.33 3.75 14.75
C PRO A 618 34.88 3.64 13.31
N GLY A 619 34.47 2.62 12.57
CA GLY A 619 34.99 2.31 11.25
C GLY A 619 34.16 1.27 10.49
N LEU A 620 34.54 1.03 9.23
CA LEU A 620 33.92 0.05 8.34
C LEU A 620 34.84 -1.17 8.22
N LEU A 621 34.30 -2.39 8.26
CA LEU A 621 35.07 -3.63 8.08
C LEU A 621 34.89 -4.15 6.64
N ILE A 622 35.98 -4.27 5.88
CA ILE A 622 35.98 -4.94 4.58
C ILE A 622 36.08 -6.45 4.77
N ALA A 623 35.21 -7.19 4.12
CA ALA A 623 35.11 -8.65 4.23
C ALA A 623 36.39 -9.37 3.71
N PRO A 624 36.80 -10.48 4.35
CA PRO A 624 38.10 -11.10 4.10
C PRO A 624 38.26 -11.67 2.69
N GLN A 625 37.17 -11.97 1.96
CA GLN A 625 37.25 -12.41 0.56
C GLN A 625 37.82 -11.36 -0.42
N PHE A 626 37.94 -10.10 0.00
CA PHE A 626 38.56 -9.01 -0.77
C PHE A 626 40.00 -8.70 -0.35
N MET A 627 40.58 -9.51 0.54
CA MET A 627 42.00 -9.44 0.89
C MET A 627 42.78 -10.53 0.16
N VAL A 628 43.99 -10.20 -0.30
CA VAL A 628 44.96 -11.20 -0.74
C VAL A 628 45.71 -11.68 0.52
N PRO A 629 45.85 -12.99 0.77
CA PRO A 629 46.62 -13.49 1.90
C PRO A 629 48.07 -13.05 1.77
N ASP A 630 48.61 -12.43 2.81
CA ASP A 630 50.00 -11.97 2.82
C ASP A 630 50.94 -13.16 3.06
N ALA A 631 51.98 -13.28 2.24
CA ALA A 631 52.89 -14.43 2.28
C ALA A 631 53.94 -14.36 3.42
N ALA A 632 53.80 -13.38 4.33
CA ALA A 632 54.77 -13.06 5.37
C ALA A 632 54.13 -12.94 6.77
N ALA A 633 53.44 -14.00 7.20
CA ALA A 633 53.02 -14.17 8.60
C ALA A 633 52.91 -15.66 8.96
N THR A 634 54.05 -16.35 9.05
CA THR A 634 54.11 -17.66 9.71
C THR A 634 53.70 -17.49 11.18
N PRO A 635 52.64 -18.14 11.67
CA PRO A 635 52.39 -18.19 13.11
C PRO A 635 53.48 -19.06 13.73
N GLY A 636 54.20 -18.51 14.71
CA GLY A 636 55.17 -19.28 15.47
C GLY A 636 54.50 -20.43 16.21
N GLU A 637 55.13 -21.60 16.16
CA GLU A 637 54.80 -22.77 16.98
C GLU A 637 54.87 -22.35 18.46
N GLY A 638 53.76 -22.48 19.19
CA GLY A 638 53.51 -21.70 20.40
C GLY A 638 52.69 -22.43 21.48
N ASP A 639 52.96 -23.73 21.61
CA ASP A 639 52.61 -24.63 22.72
C ASP A 639 51.12 -24.93 23.00
N ALA A 640 50.88 -26.19 23.40
CA ALA A 640 49.57 -26.72 23.71
C ALA A 640 49.37 -26.83 25.22
N ALA A 641 48.40 -26.10 25.77
CA ALA A 641 47.95 -26.28 27.14
C ALA A 641 46.42 -26.29 27.23
N ALA A 642 45.87 -27.49 27.35
CA ALA A 642 44.55 -27.78 27.88
C ALA A 642 44.71 -28.77 29.05
N PRO A 643 43.73 -28.96 29.95
CA PRO A 643 42.64 -28.05 30.36
C PRO A 643 42.55 -27.91 31.90
N VAL A 644 41.82 -26.89 32.40
CA VAL A 644 40.99 -26.95 33.62
C VAL A 644 39.75 -26.09 33.39
#